data_AF-A0A2M6VUK8-F1
#
_entry.id   AF-A0A2M6VUK8-F1
#
_cell.length_a   1.000
_cell.length_b   1.000
_cell.length_c   1.000
_cell.angle_alpha   90.00
_cell.angle_beta   90.00
_cell.angle_gamma   90.00
#
_symmetry.space_group_name_H-M   'P 1'
#
loop_
_entity.id
_entity.type
_entity.pdbx_description
1 polymer ?
#
loop_
_entity_poly.entity_id
_entity_poly.type
_entity_poly.pdbx_seq_one_letter_code
_entity_poly.pdbx_strand_id
1 'polypeptide(L)'
;MNILIASAAPYSGLEHCLPLLQQAGLAAALPAASPAGSIGPNDWHTRLLAAQGLTGHLQTPSTSLTVGKMWEELAINLLLANMNQSTWGLADERATWVLPFWAGVDPQTRFALGHVPLGQAVALYRLAQPEATDEGIHTLAQAWLAWNTELLAFAQKMGNRAVLFNLHEATQHPLRLAHTCAKKLGLQQLEWQKLEGQSLSSSTNAWPDAADITNLRLPNLGAVRALQKKLDAATTALFNPNTQVMATPAADKTSSGWNLFGFFGKSKQLAQELQQTRFELQTALADLAHAQTQHADLQTQLDQTQAEHKRQTLQAAEDLQTEKTKAQAALKDQQQEGELLLQQLHQVQEELEQIFLNREEIKKQLQTAEKAKTDAEAKVAELDKKLKDLEKKAKDLDAAKAKADAANAELSKAKAELDKKAADAQTKASAAEKKAAELDKAKADADKKAADAQAKATAAEKKAADLDAAKAKADATNAELSKAKAEADKKAADAQTKASAAEKKAADLAAQLQSTQATLPEQTKALQEAQQENDLLLKQLHQVQEELESYFLKNKETDHKRSQLQERLDRVLTRLTTWADAEQIAATEIVNEKDHRCLRLDVQNLWVGQDAPVPKLSLLLGSRDGVPYMEFRPADKDGKGGVARSLLPWPEEFKDEQGDRLLIAPGAPGAYGKAQAQVVSGLSASQWRMVKGLLVLMGSQVNRLNLREQADRLHWVNITRDLTQQLDAVSSGVHFESAEVMAVTQPEAGTEVMRVAIRDLSSRNTRVPMCVFELGIKYKTLKSGPSPQMFFMDFRPWKGAVLPFVNFKPNSKDEQGEFLRISIHRAGRNKNKTNEYELDGQDSHVIAHIGASLSKLVVDKIFKRFVTTLGYDLWVSEIEQVSAALQKGLKQDTTV
;
A
#
# COMPACT_ATOMS: atom_id res chain seq x y z
N MET A 1 -1.01 11.17 28.70
CA MET A 1 -2.26 10.48 29.08
C MET A 1 -1.99 9.00 29.02
N ASN A 2 -2.32 8.23 30.05
CA ASN A 2 -2.06 6.79 30.02
C ASN A 2 -3.29 6.05 29.48
N ILE A 3 -3.21 5.56 28.24
CA ILE A 3 -4.25 4.74 27.62
C ILE A 3 -3.86 3.26 27.77
N LEU A 4 -4.75 2.43 28.31
CA LEU A 4 -4.59 0.97 28.33
C LEU A 4 -5.63 0.30 27.42
N ILE A 5 -5.15 -0.38 26.39
CA ILE A 5 -5.99 -1.18 25.48
C ILE A 5 -5.81 -2.64 25.82
N ALA A 6 -6.88 -3.28 26.29
CA ALA A 6 -6.94 -4.71 26.51
C ALA A 6 -7.54 -5.42 25.29
N SER A 7 -6.91 -6.50 24.84
CA SER A 7 -7.41 -7.31 23.73
C SER A 7 -6.93 -8.76 23.83
N ALA A 8 -7.69 -9.67 23.24
CA ALA A 8 -7.46 -11.11 23.27
C ALA A 8 -8.22 -11.78 22.11
N ALA A 9 -7.95 -13.07 21.88
CA ALA A 9 -8.70 -13.87 20.91
C ALA A 9 -10.17 -14.10 21.37
N PRO A 10 -11.11 -14.32 20.43
CA PRO A 10 -12.49 -14.72 20.73
C PRO A 10 -12.57 -15.92 21.68
N TYR A 11 -13.56 -15.90 22.58
CA TYR A 11 -13.79 -16.95 23.58
C TYR A 11 -12.60 -17.15 24.56
N SER A 12 -11.92 -16.05 24.91
CA SER A 12 -10.83 -16.03 25.90
C SER A 12 -11.25 -15.55 27.30
N GLY A 13 -12.45 -14.99 27.46
CA GLY A 13 -12.94 -14.41 28.73
C GLY A 13 -12.52 -12.95 28.96
N LEU A 14 -12.18 -12.20 27.90
CA LEU A 14 -11.69 -10.81 27.97
C LEU A 14 -12.62 -9.87 28.77
N GLU A 15 -13.93 -10.15 28.77
CA GLU A 15 -14.96 -9.47 29.57
C GLU A 15 -14.63 -9.38 31.08
N HIS A 16 -13.87 -10.33 31.63
CA HIS A 16 -13.43 -10.30 33.02
C HIS A 16 -12.23 -9.38 33.27
N CYS A 17 -11.44 -9.03 32.25
CA CYS A 17 -10.19 -8.29 32.42
C CYS A 17 -10.42 -6.81 32.77
N LEU A 18 -11.32 -6.12 32.07
CA LEU A 18 -11.54 -4.68 32.27
C LEU A 18 -12.13 -4.34 33.64
N PRO A 19 -13.15 -5.06 34.18
CA PRO A 19 -13.69 -4.75 35.51
C PRO A 19 -12.66 -4.90 36.63
N LEU A 20 -11.78 -5.90 36.55
CA LEU A 20 -10.70 -6.12 37.54
C LEU A 20 -9.70 -4.95 37.55
N LEU A 21 -9.36 -4.41 36.37
CA LEU A 21 -8.49 -3.25 36.25
C LEU A 21 -9.19 -1.94 36.67
N GLN A 22 -10.51 -1.82 36.43
CA GLN A 22 -11.32 -0.69 36.91
C GLN A 22 -11.42 -0.67 38.45
N GLN A 23 -11.57 -1.83 39.09
CA GLN A 23 -11.49 -1.95 40.55
C GLN A 23 -10.10 -1.56 41.11
N ALA A 24 -9.04 -1.75 40.33
CA ALA A 24 -7.69 -1.26 40.62
C ALA A 24 -7.44 0.22 40.27
N GLY A 25 -8.47 0.98 39.86
CA GLY A 25 -8.38 2.43 39.60
C GLY A 25 -8.28 2.84 38.13
N LEU A 26 -8.39 1.92 37.16
CA LEU A 26 -8.48 2.27 35.74
C LEU A 26 -9.80 3.01 35.44
N ALA A 27 -9.74 4.21 34.86
CA ALA A 27 -10.97 4.89 34.44
C ALA A 27 -11.60 4.20 33.21
N ALA A 28 -12.92 4.14 33.17
CA ALA A 28 -13.68 3.67 32.01
C ALA A 28 -13.73 4.75 30.92
N ALA A 29 -13.54 4.32 29.66
CA ALA A 29 -13.59 5.20 28.50
C ALA A 29 -14.96 5.87 28.32
N LEU A 30 -14.97 7.19 28.37
CA LEU A 30 -16.11 8.04 28.01
C LEU A 30 -16.33 8.04 26.48
N PRO A 31 -17.58 8.11 26.01
CA PRO A 31 -17.88 8.16 24.58
C PRO A 31 -17.58 9.54 23.96
N ALA A 32 -17.18 9.55 22.70
CA ALA A 32 -17.00 10.76 21.91
C ALA A 32 -18.35 11.34 21.47
N ALA A 33 -18.47 12.67 21.40
CA ALA A 33 -19.57 13.32 20.70
C ALA A 33 -19.37 13.25 19.18
N SER A 34 -20.40 12.87 18.43
CA SER A 34 -20.41 12.81 16.97
C SER A 34 -21.76 13.28 16.42
N PRO A 35 -21.85 13.80 15.17
CA PRO A 35 -23.11 14.18 14.54
C PRO A 35 -24.15 13.04 14.47
N ALA A 36 -23.72 11.78 14.60
CA ALA A 36 -24.57 10.59 14.64
C ALA A 36 -24.79 10.04 16.07
N GLY A 37 -24.69 10.88 17.09
CA GLY A 37 -24.84 10.54 18.51
C GLY A 37 -23.52 10.33 19.26
N SER A 38 -23.59 9.92 20.52
CA SER A 38 -22.42 9.52 21.31
C SER A 38 -21.85 8.18 20.80
N ILE A 39 -20.54 8.09 20.57
CA ILE A 39 -19.86 6.88 20.08
C ILE A 39 -18.84 6.41 21.11
N GLY A 40 -19.05 5.23 21.70
CA GLY A 40 -18.08 4.58 22.57
C GLY A 40 -16.96 3.86 21.79
N PRO A 41 -15.92 3.36 22.48
CA PRO A 41 -14.83 2.62 21.82
C PRO A 41 -15.34 1.36 21.10
N ASN A 42 -16.23 0.62 21.75
CA ASN A 42 -16.78 -0.63 21.21
C ASN A 42 -17.75 -0.36 20.05
N ASP A 43 -18.42 0.82 20.01
CA ASP A 43 -19.18 1.27 18.85
C ASP A 43 -18.26 1.59 17.67
N TRP A 44 -17.14 2.26 17.92
CA TRP A 44 -16.13 2.59 16.90
C TRP A 44 -15.58 1.31 16.25
N HIS A 45 -15.19 0.30 17.05
CA HIS A 45 -14.75 -1.00 16.54
C HIS A 45 -15.87 -1.72 15.75
N THR A 46 -17.12 -1.69 16.25
CA THR A 46 -18.27 -2.29 15.56
C THR A 46 -18.50 -1.66 14.19
N ARG A 47 -18.55 -0.32 14.13
CA ARG A 47 -18.86 0.43 12.91
C ARG A 47 -17.72 0.36 11.89
N LEU A 48 -16.46 0.41 12.34
CA LEU A 48 -15.29 0.26 11.47
C LEU A 48 -15.26 -1.12 10.80
N LEU A 49 -15.41 -2.20 11.57
CA LEU A 49 -15.37 -3.56 11.02
C LEU A 49 -16.58 -3.85 10.11
N ALA A 50 -17.79 -3.40 10.49
CA ALA A 50 -18.97 -3.50 9.64
C ALA A 50 -18.79 -2.77 8.29
N ALA A 51 -18.15 -1.59 8.29
CA ALA A 51 -17.83 -0.85 7.06
C ALA A 51 -16.77 -1.52 6.18
N GLN A 52 -16.06 -2.53 6.70
CA GLN A 52 -15.06 -3.35 6.00
C GLN A 52 -15.57 -4.78 5.69
N GLY A 53 -16.87 -5.05 5.92
CA GLY A 53 -17.47 -6.38 5.71
C GLY A 53 -17.10 -7.43 6.77
N LEU A 54 -16.45 -7.02 7.86
CA LEU A 54 -15.98 -7.89 8.93
C LEU A 54 -17.03 -7.94 10.06
N THR A 55 -17.97 -8.88 9.96
CA THR A 55 -19.09 -9.03 10.90
C THR A 55 -19.11 -10.36 11.66
N GLY A 56 -18.17 -11.28 11.39
CA GLY A 56 -18.14 -12.62 11.98
C GLY A 56 -17.12 -12.75 13.13
N HIS A 57 -17.58 -13.17 14.30
CA HIS A 57 -16.74 -13.30 15.51
C HIS A 57 -15.53 -14.26 15.38
N LEU A 58 -15.58 -15.23 14.45
CA LEU A 58 -14.48 -16.18 14.20
C LEU A 58 -13.65 -15.85 12.93
N GLN A 59 -13.82 -14.67 12.32
CA GLN A 59 -12.99 -14.25 11.18
C GLN A 59 -11.52 -14.05 11.62
N THR A 60 -10.57 -14.44 10.76
CA THR A 60 -9.13 -14.48 11.08
C THR A 60 -8.44 -13.15 10.74
N PRO A 61 -7.77 -12.46 11.70
CA PRO A 61 -6.93 -11.31 11.36
C PRO A 61 -5.78 -11.80 10.47
N SER A 62 -5.72 -11.24 9.26
CA SER A 62 -4.87 -11.76 8.17
C SER A 62 -4.06 -10.67 7.45
N THR A 63 -4.42 -9.40 7.65
CA THR A 63 -3.72 -8.20 7.12
C THR A 63 -3.95 -7.02 8.05
N SER A 64 -3.05 -6.03 8.05
CA SER A 64 -3.22 -4.80 8.83
C SER A 64 -4.35 -3.95 8.26
N LEU A 65 -5.43 -3.76 9.02
CA LEU A 65 -6.61 -3.03 8.57
C LEU A 65 -6.28 -1.54 8.33
N THR A 66 -6.56 -1.03 7.13
CA THR A 66 -6.34 0.38 6.77
C THR A 66 -7.46 1.26 7.33
N VAL A 67 -7.17 1.96 8.43
CA VAL A 67 -8.10 2.89 9.07
C VAL A 67 -8.14 4.19 8.25
N GLY A 68 -9.27 4.44 7.56
CA GLY A 68 -9.46 5.65 6.76
C GLY A 68 -9.79 6.89 7.59
N LYS A 69 -9.39 8.07 7.13
CA LYS A 69 -9.43 9.38 7.83
C LYS A 69 -10.63 9.66 8.75
N MET A 70 -11.86 9.37 8.30
CA MET A 70 -13.07 9.56 9.12
C MET A 70 -13.01 8.78 10.45
N TRP A 71 -12.46 7.56 10.43
CA TRP A 71 -12.27 6.73 11.61
C TRP A 71 -11.11 7.23 12.48
N GLU A 72 -10.07 7.81 11.88
CA GLU A 72 -8.97 8.47 12.58
C GLU A 72 -9.49 9.70 13.36
N GLU A 73 -10.29 10.55 12.73
CA GLU A 73 -10.96 11.70 13.35
C GLU A 73 -11.87 11.27 14.51
N LEU A 74 -12.68 10.21 14.33
CA LEU A 74 -13.51 9.67 15.41
C LEU A 74 -12.69 9.07 16.56
N ALA A 75 -11.53 8.45 16.29
CA ALA A 75 -10.62 7.96 17.31
C ALA A 75 -9.96 9.12 18.08
N ILE A 76 -9.53 10.18 17.38
CA ILE A 76 -8.99 11.40 18.00
C ILE A 76 -10.05 12.06 18.90
N ASN A 77 -11.31 12.14 18.45
CA ASN A 77 -12.41 12.66 19.27
C ASN A 77 -12.66 11.80 20.53
N LEU A 78 -12.45 10.48 20.46
CA LEU A 78 -12.50 9.59 21.63
C LEU A 78 -11.33 9.83 22.59
N LEU A 79 -10.12 10.10 22.09
CA LEU A 79 -8.98 10.49 22.93
C LEU A 79 -9.22 11.84 23.61
N LEU A 80 -9.77 12.82 22.88
CA LEU A 80 -10.10 14.15 23.41
C LEU A 80 -11.19 14.09 24.50
N ALA A 81 -12.22 13.28 24.31
CA ALA A 81 -13.27 13.05 25.32
C ALA A 81 -12.71 12.49 26.64
N ASN A 82 -11.61 11.75 26.58
CA ASN A 82 -10.95 11.13 27.73
C ASN A 82 -9.70 11.88 28.22
N MET A 83 -9.36 13.04 27.62
CA MET A 83 -8.12 13.78 27.91
C MET A 83 -7.96 14.19 29.38
N ASN A 84 -9.07 14.35 30.10
CA ASN A 84 -9.09 14.70 31.52
C ASN A 84 -8.94 13.49 32.46
N GLN A 85 -8.94 12.26 31.95
CA GLN A 85 -8.69 11.05 32.73
C GLN A 85 -7.19 10.74 32.79
N SER A 86 -6.68 10.51 34.00
CA SER A 86 -5.24 10.36 34.26
C SER A 86 -4.67 9.04 33.69
N THR A 87 -5.33 7.92 33.99
CA THR A 87 -5.15 6.62 33.36
C THR A 87 -6.52 6.01 33.06
N TRP A 88 -6.78 5.65 31.80
CA TRP A 88 -8.05 5.08 31.35
C TRP A 88 -7.83 3.93 30.36
N GLY A 89 -8.88 3.14 30.12
CA GLY A 89 -8.77 2.04 29.17
C GLY A 89 -10.08 1.52 28.59
N LEU A 90 -9.90 0.66 27.59
CA LEU A 90 -10.95 -0.06 26.87
C LEU A 90 -10.56 -1.53 26.74
N ALA A 91 -11.56 -2.41 26.61
CA ALA A 91 -11.36 -3.81 26.28
C ALA A 91 -12.30 -4.22 25.14
N ASP A 92 -11.73 -4.72 24.06
CA ASP A 92 -12.46 -5.28 22.93
C ASP A 92 -11.56 -6.33 22.25
N GLU A 93 -12.10 -7.51 21.96
CA GLU A 93 -11.41 -8.53 21.17
C GLU A 93 -11.04 -7.93 19.80
N ARG A 94 -11.99 -7.19 19.22
CA ARG A 94 -11.89 -6.58 17.88
C ARG A 94 -10.80 -5.52 17.77
N ALA A 95 -10.25 -5.04 18.90
CA ALA A 95 -9.07 -4.18 18.89
C ALA A 95 -7.83 -4.88 18.26
N THR A 96 -7.76 -6.23 18.28
CA THR A 96 -6.66 -7.01 17.66
C THR A 96 -6.39 -6.60 16.21
N TRP A 97 -7.45 -6.39 15.40
CA TRP A 97 -7.36 -5.98 13.99
C TRP A 97 -6.73 -4.59 13.76
N VAL A 98 -6.67 -3.76 14.81
CA VAL A 98 -6.28 -2.35 14.78
C VAL A 98 -5.25 -1.98 15.84
N LEU A 99 -4.62 -2.98 16.49
CA LEU A 99 -3.51 -2.78 17.42
C LEU A 99 -2.37 -1.90 16.83
N PRO A 100 -1.94 -2.07 15.56
CA PRO A 100 -0.95 -1.18 14.94
C PRO A 100 -1.41 0.28 14.82
N PHE A 101 -2.69 0.52 14.54
CA PHE A 101 -3.28 1.86 14.46
C PHE A 101 -3.24 2.54 15.84
N TRP A 102 -3.80 1.90 16.87
CA TRP A 102 -3.81 2.47 18.22
C TRP A 102 -2.41 2.72 18.80
N ALA A 103 -1.41 1.92 18.41
CA ALA A 103 -0.02 2.13 18.81
C ALA A 103 0.65 3.34 18.14
N GLY A 104 0.12 3.78 16.98
CA GLY A 104 0.59 4.93 16.22
C GLY A 104 -0.17 6.23 16.50
N VAL A 105 -1.47 6.17 16.82
CA VAL A 105 -2.27 7.36 17.19
C VAL A 105 -1.73 8.04 18.46
N ASP A 106 -1.29 7.24 19.44
CA ASP A 106 -0.57 7.75 20.62
C ASP A 106 0.60 6.83 21.03
N PRO A 107 1.85 7.35 21.09
CA PRO A 107 3.00 6.66 21.67
C PRO A 107 2.87 6.33 23.17
N GLN A 108 2.02 7.02 23.93
CA GLN A 108 1.77 6.72 25.35
C GLN A 108 0.79 5.55 25.55
N THR A 109 0.07 5.09 24.52
CA THR A 109 -0.75 3.87 24.59
C THR A 109 0.06 2.65 25.05
N ARG A 110 -0.56 1.86 25.92
CA ARG A 110 -0.10 0.59 26.50
C ARG A 110 -1.07 -0.53 26.19
N PHE A 111 -0.58 -1.76 26.14
CA PHE A 111 -1.35 -2.92 25.69
C PHE A 111 -1.35 -4.05 26.72
N ALA A 112 -2.54 -4.52 27.07
CA ALA A 112 -2.79 -5.70 27.91
C ALA A 112 -3.32 -6.83 27.02
N LEU A 113 -2.45 -7.77 26.64
CA LEU A 113 -2.74 -8.78 25.64
C LEU A 113 -2.99 -10.12 26.32
N GLY A 114 -4.23 -10.60 26.24
CA GLY A 114 -4.66 -11.84 26.88
C GLY A 114 -4.59 -13.04 25.94
N HIS A 115 -4.11 -14.18 26.44
CA HIS A 115 -4.30 -15.48 25.79
C HIS A 115 -4.85 -16.51 26.78
N VAL A 116 -5.44 -17.59 26.25
CA VAL A 116 -5.79 -18.80 27.00
C VAL A 116 -5.46 -20.03 26.15
N PRO A 117 -5.13 -21.18 26.76
CA PRO A 117 -4.90 -22.40 25.99
C PRO A 117 -6.12 -22.83 25.17
N LEU A 118 -5.92 -23.47 24.02
CA LEU A 118 -7.04 -23.85 23.13
C LEU A 118 -8.11 -24.70 23.84
N GLY A 119 -7.73 -25.60 24.76
CA GLY A 119 -8.70 -26.38 25.54
C GLY A 119 -9.63 -25.50 26.40
N GLN A 120 -9.12 -24.38 26.91
CA GLN A 120 -9.90 -23.40 27.66
C GLN A 120 -10.84 -22.62 26.72
N ALA A 121 -10.36 -22.22 25.54
CA ALA A 121 -11.18 -21.55 24.53
C ALA A 121 -12.29 -22.45 23.98
N VAL A 122 -12.02 -23.74 23.76
CA VAL A 122 -13.03 -24.76 23.37
C VAL A 122 -14.08 -24.94 24.47
N ALA A 123 -13.68 -24.91 25.74
CA ALA A 123 -14.62 -25.02 26.86
C ALA A 123 -15.52 -23.77 26.99
N LEU A 124 -14.97 -22.57 26.84
CA LEU A 124 -15.73 -21.31 26.80
C LEU A 124 -16.65 -21.22 25.57
N TYR A 125 -16.18 -21.67 24.41
CA TYR A 125 -16.99 -21.75 23.18
C TYR A 125 -18.19 -22.70 23.34
N ARG A 126 -18.00 -23.87 23.95
CA ARG A 126 -19.09 -24.82 24.25
C ARG A 126 -20.09 -24.30 25.28
N LEU A 127 -19.67 -23.47 26.24
CA LEU A 127 -20.60 -22.75 27.13
C LEU A 127 -21.46 -21.73 26.38
N ALA A 128 -20.86 -20.99 25.44
CA ALA A 128 -21.56 -20.00 24.64
C ALA A 128 -22.44 -20.60 23.52
N GLN A 129 -22.05 -21.78 23.00
CA GLN A 129 -22.76 -22.52 21.95
C GLN A 129 -22.82 -24.02 22.31
N PRO A 130 -23.84 -24.45 23.09
CA PRO A 130 -23.96 -25.85 23.52
C PRO A 130 -24.10 -26.87 22.39
N GLU A 131 -24.62 -26.46 21.23
CA GLU A 131 -24.77 -27.29 20.02
C GLU A 131 -23.55 -27.19 19.07
N ALA A 132 -22.39 -26.75 19.57
CA ALA A 132 -21.17 -26.61 18.77
C ALA A 132 -20.73 -27.92 18.10
N THR A 133 -20.77 -27.94 16.76
CA THR A 133 -20.30 -29.06 15.93
C THR A 133 -18.77 -29.16 15.92
N ASP A 134 -18.23 -30.32 15.55
CA ASP A 134 -16.78 -30.50 15.36
C ASP A 134 -16.21 -29.54 14.29
N GLU A 135 -17.01 -29.18 13.27
CA GLU A 135 -16.63 -28.16 12.27
C GLU A 135 -16.54 -26.75 12.88
N GLY A 136 -17.45 -26.40 13.81
CA GLY A 136 -17.35 -25.18 14.61
C GLY A 136 -16.08 -25.16 15.48
N ILE A 137 -15.72 -26.30 16.08
CA ILE A 137 -14.50 -26.46 16.88
C ILE A 137 -13.24 -26.40 15.99
N HIS A 138 -13.27 -26.93 14.77
CA HIS A 138 -12.20 -26.76 13.78
C HIS A 138 -12.03 -25.29 13.37
N THR A 139 -13.13 -24.58 13.16
CA THR A 139 -13.15 -23.15 12.83
C THR A 139 -12.58 -22.32 13.98
N LEU A 140 -13.00 -22.60 15.23
CA LEU A 140 -12.44 -21.98 16.43
C LEU A 140 -10.93 -22.23 16.56
N ALA A 141 -10.45 -23.45 16.29
CA ALA A 141 -9.04 -23.78 16.38
C ALA A 141 -8.18 -23.03 15.33
N GLN A 142 -8.73 -22.79 14.14
CA GLN A 142 -8.09 -21.95 13.11
C GLN A 142 -8.10 -20.47 13.52
N ALA A 143 -9.23 -19.96 14.02
CA ALA A 143 -9.34 -18.60 14.54
C ALA A 143 -8.35 -18.36 15.70
N TRP A 144 -8.36 -19.21 16.72
CA TRP A 144 -7.44 -19.16 17.86
C TRP A 144 -5.98 -19.11 17.40
N LEU A 145 -5.59 -19.87 16.39
CA LEU A 145 -4.22 -19.87 15.86
C LEU A 145 -3.86 -18.54 15.19
N ALA A 146 -4.71 -18.01 14.30
CA ALA A 146 -4.46 -16.73 13.63
C ALA A 146 -4.41 -15.56 14.64
N TRP A 147 -5.43 -15.45 15.48
CA TRP A 147 -5.56 -14.39 16.48
C TRP A 147 -4.39 -14.36 17.47
N ASN A 148 -4.00 -15.51 18.04
CA ASN A 148 -2.87 -15.54 18.98
C ASN A 148 -1.50 -15.39 18.28
N THR A 149 -1.38 -15.67 16.98
CA THR A 149 -0.16 -15.37 16.21
C THR A 149 0.03 -13.86 16.08
N GLU A 150 -1.02 -13.11 15.72
CA GLU A 150 -0.97 -11.64 15.64
C GLU A 150 -0.74 -10.99 17.00
N LEU A 151 -1.43 -11.45 18.05
CA LEU A 151 -1.22 -10.95 19.43
C LEU A 151 0.23 -11.16 19.90
N LEU A 152 0.83 -12.32 19.60
CA LEU A 152 2.22 -12.63 19.93
C LEU A 152 3.22 -11.76 19.13
N ALA A 153 3.02 -11.64 17.82
CA ALA A 153 3.87 -10.82 16.95
C ALA A 153 3.83 -9.34 17.35
N PHE A 154 2.64 -8.82 17.65
CA PHE A 154 2.45 -7.46 18.13
C PHE A 154 3.07 -7.24 19.51
N ALA A 155 2.91 -8.18 20.45
CA ALA A 155 3.55 -8.12 21.77
C ALA A 155 5.08 -8.03 21.67
N GLN A 156 5.68 -8.87 20.82
CA GLN A 156 7.12 -8.87 20.56
C GLN A 156 7.59 -7.55 19.92
N LYS A 157 6.83 -7.00 18.96
CA LYS A 157 7.13 -5.72 18.30
C LYS A 157 7.03 -4.51 19.25
N MET A 158 6.12 -4.55 20.22
CA MET A 158 5.87 -3.42 21.13
C MET A 158 6.71 -3.44 22.41
N GLY A 159 7.33 -4.57 22.76
CA GLY A 159 8.26 -4.70 23.89
C GLY A 159 7.67 -4.14 25.19
N ASN A 160 8.34 -3.16 25.80
CA ASN A 160 7.92 -2.55 27.06
C ASN A 160 6.55 -1.82 27.02
N ARG A 161 5.95 -1.59 25.84
CA ARG A 161 4.58 -1.04 25.72
C ARG A 161 3.49 -2.10 25.86
N ALA A 162 3.82 -3.38 25.82
CA ALA A 162 2.85 -4.48 25.85
C ALA A 162 3.17 -5.51 26.93
N VAL A 163 2.12 -6.10 27.52
CA VAL A 163 2.22 -7.28 28.41
C VAL A 163 1.33 -8.37 27.85
N LEU A 164 1.93 -9.48 27.42
CA LEU A 164 1.23 -10.73 27.12
C LEU A 164 1.06 -11.53 28.43
N PHE A 165 -0.16 -11.96 28.74
CA PHE A 165 -0.46 -12.73 29.96
C PHE A 165 -1.53 -13.81 29.74
N ASN A 166 -1.53 -14.84 30.59
CA ASN A 166 -2.58 -15.85 30.59
C ASN A 166 -3.82 -15.30 31.31
N LEU A 167 -4.96 -15.23 30.62
CA LEU A 167 -6.17 -14.60 31.14
C LEU A 167 -6.82 -15.40 32.28
N HIS A 168 -6.68 -16.73 32.26
CA HIS A 168 -7.20 -17.62 33.31
C HIS A 168 -6.47 -17.35 34.64
N GLU A 169 -5.12 -17.37 34.64
CA GLU A 169 -4.33 -17.01 35.84
C GLU A 169 -4.68 -15.59 36.33
N ALA A 170 -4.87 -14.64 35.41
CA ALA A 170 -5.20 -13.27 35.77
C ALA A 170 -6.56 -13.13 36.48
N THR A 171 -7.56 -13.96 36.16
CA THR A 171 -8.84 -14.00 36.90
C THR A 171 -8.72 -14.68 38.26
N GLN A 172 -7.85 -15.68 38.42
CA GLN A 172 -7.55 -16.30 39.71
C GLN A 172 -6.71 -15.39 40.63
N HIS A 173 -5.89 -14.51 40.04
CA HIS A 173 -4.90 -13.69 40.73
C HIS A 173 -4.95 -12.20 40.29
N PRO A 174 -6.09 -11.51 40.43
CA PRO A 174 -6.28 -10.15 39.91
C PRO A 174 -5.32 -9.12 40.51
N LEU A 175 -4.96 -9.29 41.79
CA LEU A 175 -3.90 -8.52 42.46
C LEU A 175 -2.57 -8.55 41.67
N ARG A 176 -2.17 -9.73 41.18
CA ARG A 176 -0.92 -9.88 40.41
C ARG A 176 -1.04 -9.26 39.03
N LEU A 177 -2.21 -9.31 38.37
CA LEU A 177 -2.45 -8.61 37.11
C LEU A 177 -2.30 -7.09 37.28
N ALA A 178 -3.01 -6.51 38.25
CA ALA A 178 -3.00 -5.07 38.50
C ALA A 178 -1.60 -4.56 38.87
N HIS A 179 -0.90 -5.25 39.77
CA HIS A 179 0.49 -4.97 40.12
C HIS A 179 1.45 -5.13 38.92
N THR A 180 1.24 -6.12 38.06
CA THR A 180 2.04 -6.30 36.83
C THR A 180 1.83 -5.17 35.83
N CYS A 181 0.58 -4.73 35.63
CA CYS A 181 0.27 -3.59 34.77
C CYS A 181 0.90 -2.30 35.31
N ALA A 182 0.79 -2.04 36.62
CA ALA A 182 1.44 -0.90 37.27
C ALA A 182 2.96 -0.92 37.07
N LYS A 183 3.60 -2.09 37.29
CA LYS A 183 5.06 -2.25 37.31
C LYS A 183 5.71 -2.29 35.92
N LYS A 184 5.12 -2.99 34.94
CA LYS A 184 5.69 -3.12 33.58
C LYS A 184 5.26 -2.02 32.61
N LEU A 185 3.99 -1.62 32.61
CA LEU A 185 3.46 -0.65 31.63
C LEU A 185 3.68 0.81 32.08
N GLY A 186 4.20 1.02 33.30
CA GLY A 186 4.44 2.34 33.90
C GLY A 186 3.20 2.97 34.54
N LEU A 187 2.13 2.19 34.73
CA LEU A 187 0.82 2.66 35.19
C LEU A 187 0.78 2.81 36.72
N GLN A 188 1.64 3.66 37.28
CA GLN A 188 1.75 3.88 38.73
C GLN A 188 0.48 4.44 39.41
N GLN A 189 -0.53 4.82 38.62
CA GLN A 189 -1.84 5.26 39.08
C GLN A 189 -2.84 4.10 39.28
N LEU A 190 -2.48 2.86 38.91
CA LEU A 190 -3.21 1.66 39.31
C LEU A 190 -2.92 1.34 40.77
N GLU A 191 -3.83 1.74 41.65
CA GLU A 191 -3.83 1.45 43.08
C GLU A 191 -4.22 -0.02 43.34
N TRP A 192 -3.41 -0.97 42.88
CA TRP A 192 -3.61 -2.41 43.07
C TRP A 192 -3.82 -2.82 44.54
N GLN A 193 -3.31 -2.03 45.49
CA GLN A 193 -3.53 -2.17 46.92
C GLN A 193 -5.01 -2.05 47.33
N LYS A 194 -5.86 -1.33 46.57
CA LYS A 194 -7.30 -1.26 46.84
C LYS A 194 -8.03 -2.60 46.69
N LEU A 195 -7.43 -3.58 46.01
CA LEU A 195 -7.94 -4.95 45.91
C LEU A 195 -7.57 -5.82 47.13
N GLU A 196 -6.65 -5.39 47.99
CA GLU A 196 -6.30 -6.14 49.21
C GLU A 196 -7.43 -6.02 50.24
N GLY A 197 -7.96 -7.16 50.68
CA GLY A 197 -9.08 -7.22 51.63
C GLY A 197 -10.48 -7.08 51.02
N GLN A 198 -10.61 -6.80 49.72
CA GLN A 198 -11.89 -6.96 49.03
C GLN A 198 -12.15 -8.43 48.73
N SER A 199 -13.17 -9.01 49.37
CA SER A 199 -13.77 -10.27 48.93
C SER A 199 -14.41 -10.07 47.55
N LEU A 200 -13.65 -10.35 46.49
CA LEU A 200 -14.11 -10.27 45.09
C LEU A 200 -15.45 -11.00 44.97
N SER A 201 -16.51 -10.25 44.66
CA SER A 201 -17.88 -10.73 44.79
C SER A 201 -18.14 -11.89 43.84
N SER A 202 -18.54 -13.03 44.42
CA SER A 202 -18.75 -14.32 43.74
C SER A 202 -19.86 -14.23 42.70
N SER A 203 -19.47 -13.75 41.51
CA SER A 203 -20.32 -13.45 40.36
C SER A 203 -19.63 -13.81 39.03
N THR A 204 -18.32 -14.06 39.05
CA THR A 204 -17.66 -14.86 38.02
C THR A 204 -18.26 -16.27 38.03
N ASN A 205 -18.90 -16.64 36.92
CA ASN A 205 -19.14 -18.04 36.59
C ASN A 205 -17.83 -18.82 36.76
N ALA A 206 -17.89 -20.01 37.35
CA ALA A 206 -16.71 -20.86 37.45
C ALA A 206 -16.17 -21.11 36.04
N TRP A 207 -14.89 -20.82 35.82
CA TRP A 207 -14.25 -21.14 34.54
C TRP A 207 -14.39 -22.65 34.29
N PRO A 208 -14.85 -23.08 33.10
CA PRO A 208 -15.03 -24.49 32.83
C PRO A 208 -13.67 -25.20 32.82
N ASP A 209 -13.63 -26.47 33.18
CA ASP A 209 -12.41 -27.28 33.04
C ASP A 209 -11.95 -27.28 31.58
N ALA A 210 -10.63 -27.13 31.37
CA ALA A 210 -10.06 -27.06 30.04
C ALA A 210 -10.34 -28.36 29.25
N ALA A 211 -11.01 -28.23 28.10
CA ALA A 211 -11.38 -29.38 27.29
C ALA A 211 -10.14 -30.11 26.75
N ASP A 212 -10.15 -31.43 26.82
CA ASP A 212 -9.05 -32.25 26.30
C ASP A 212 -8.98 -32.19 24.76
N ILE A 213 -8.02 -31.39 24.28
CA ILE A 213 -7.73 -31.22 22.85
C ILE A 213 -6.97 -32.40 22.22
N THR A 214 -6.56 -33.42 22.99
CA THR A 214 -5.85 -34.57 22.42
C THR A 214 -6.78 -35.54 21.68
N ASN A 215 -8.05 -35.61 22.09
CA ASN A 215 -9.08 -36.42 21.46
C ASN A 215 -9.82 -35.72 20.31
N LEU A 216 -9.63 -34.42 20.12
CA LEU A 216 -10.17 -33.66 18.98
C LEU A 216 -9.32 -33.89 17.73
N ARG A 217 -9.95 -34.26 16.59
CA ARG A 217 -9.28 -34.52 15.30
C ARG A 217 -8.85 -33.22 14.56
N LEU A 218 -8.24 -32.27 15.27
CA LEU A 218 -7.83 -30.98 14.71
C LEU A 218 -6.71 -31.16 13.66
N PRO A 219 -6.89 -30.76 12.39
CA PRO A 219 -5.86 -30.95 11.35
C PRO A 219 -4.57 -30.17 11.65
N ASN A 220 -4.66 -29.05 12.37
CA ASN A 220 -3.54 -28.17 12.70
C ASN A 220 -2.98 -28.37 14.13
N LEU A 221 -3.25 -29.51 14.80
CA LEU A 221 -2.89 -29.74 16.21
C LEU A 221 -1.40 -29.52 16.53
N GLY A 222 -0.51 -29.86 15.61
CA GLY A 222 0.93 -29.61 15.76
C GLY A 222 1.29 -28.12 15.79
N ALA A 223 0.67 -27.32 14.91
CA ALA A 223 0.87 -25.88 14.86
C ALA A 223 0.25 -25.17 16.09
N VAL A 224 -0.91 -25.63 16.56
CA VAL A 224 -1.52 -25.19 17.83
C VAL A 224 -0.55 -25.41 19.01
N ARG A 225 0.00 -26.62 19.16
CA ARG A 225 0.98 -26.94 20.22
C ARG A 225 2.26 -26.10 20.12
N ALA A 226 2.74 -25.87 18.91
CA ALA A 226 3.91 -25.03 18.66
C ALA A 226 3.65 -23.54 19.00
N LEU A 227 2.47 -23.00 18.69
CA LEU A 227 2.08 -21.65 19.06
C LEU A 227 1.86 -21.53 20.58
N GLN A 228 1.20 -22.50 21.22
CA GLN A 228 1.03 -22.53 22.68
C GLN A 228 2.38 -22.42 23.40
N LYS A 229 3.35 -23.25 23.03
CA LYS A 229 4.70 -23.20 23.62
C LYS A 229 5.39 -21.85 23.42
N LYS A 230 5.11 -21.14 22.32
CA LYS A 230 5.62 -19.77 22.08
C LYS A 230 4.88 -18.73 22.93
N LEU A 231 3.56 -18.84 23.10
CA LEU A 231 2.77 -17.97 23.97
C LEU A 231 3.21 -18.11 25.42
N ASP A 232 3.36 -19.35 25.91
CA ASP A 232 3.80 -19.64 27.28
C ASP A 232 5.21 -19.11 27.53
N ALA A 233 6.14 -19.27 26.58
CA ALA A 233 7.49 -18.73 26.68
C ALA A 233 7.57 -17.18 26.58
N ALA A 234 6.61 -16.54 25.91
CA ALA A 234 6.49 -15.08 25.82
C ALA A 234 5.60 -14.47 26.92
N THR A 235 4.96 -15.30 27.75
CA THR A 235 4.05 -14.87 28.80
C THR A 235 4.80 -14.16 29.92
N THR A 236 4.31 -13.00 30.31
CA THR A 236 4.75 -12.34 31.55
C THR A 236 4.15 -13.07 32.74
N ALA A 237 4.99 -13.76 33.51
CA ALA A 237 4.62 -14.24 34.84
C ALA A 237 4.11 -13.07 35.70
N LEU A 238 2.93 -13.22 36.29
CA LEU A 238 2.27 -12.14 37.02
C LEU A 238 2.97 -11.92 38.37
N PHE A 239 3.47 -10.70 38.61
CA PHE A 239 4.28 -10.38 39.78
C PHE A 239 3.49 -10.48 41.09
N ASN A 240 3.89 -11.38 41.98
CA ASN A 240 3.45 -11.39 43.37
C ASN A 240 4.05 -10.18 44.12
N PRO A 241 3.25 -9.31 44.78
CA PRO A 241 3.79 -8.20 45.57
C PRO A 241 4.52 -8.66 46.86
N ASN A 242 4.22 -9.85 47.38
CA ASN A 242 4.63 -10.26 48.73
C ASN A 242 5.99 -11.01 48.83
N THR A 243 6.79 -11.07 47.77
CA THR A 243 8.11 -11.73 47.80
C THR A 243 9.24 -10.76 48.19
N GLN A 244 9.55 -10.68 49.48
CA GLN A 244 10.81 -10.11 49.96
C GLN A 244 11.97 -11.11 49.85
N VAL A 245 13.20 -10.61 49.69
CA VAL A 245 14.43 -11.42 49.61
C VAL A 245 15.16 -11.38 50.95
N MET A 246 15.51 -12.55 51.51
CA MET A 246 16.47 -12.68 52.62
C MET A 246 17.33 -13.94 52.49
N ALA A 247 18.49 -13.93 53.16
CA ALA A 247 19.38 -15.07 53.32
C ALA A 247 19.42 -15.56 54.79
N THR A 248 20.08 -16.70 54.99
CA THR A 248 20.26 -17.46 56.26
C THR A 248 21.26 -16.79 57.23
N PRO A 249 21.58 -17.30 58.47
CA PRO A 249 21.23 -18.59 59.10
C PRO A 249 20.92 -18.65 60.65
N ALA A 250 20.26 -19.76 61.07
CA ALA A 250 20.48 -20.63 62.25
C ALA A 250 20.46 -20.16 63.75
N ALA A 251 20.28 -21.17 64.64
CA ALA A 251 20.53 -21.27 66.12
C ALA A 251 19.51 -20.65 67.13
N ASP A 252 19.26 -21.17 68.36
CA ASP A 252 19.42 -22.53 68.99
C ASP A 252 18.76 -22.62 70.43
N LYS A 253 18.54 -23.85 70.95
CA LYS A 253 18.47 -24.34 72.37
C LYS A 253 17.44 -23.86 73.46
N THR A 254 16.63 -24.84 73.94
CA THR A 254 16.26 -25.17 75.37
C THR A 254 15.37 -24.17 76.17
N SER A 255 14.85 -24.39 77.40
CA SER A 255 15.02 -25.36 78.53
C SER A 255 13.76 -25.32 79.46
N SER A 256 13.47 -26.09 80.54
CA SER A 256 13.93 -27.37 81.14
C SER A 256 13.13 -27.74 82.43
N GLY A 257 12.89 -29.03 82.76
CA GLY A 257 12.64 -29.53 84.13
C GLY A 257 11.39 -30.39 84.41
N TRP A 258 11.23 -31.10 85.55
CA TRP A 258 12.19 -31.72 86.52
C TRP A 258 11.39 -32.46 87.65
N ASN A 259 11.68 -33.75 87.93
CA ASN A 259 11.43 -34.46 89.23
C ASN A 259 9.96 -34.64 89.73
N LEU A 260 9.58 -35.53 90.68
CA LEU A 260 10.14 -36.72 91.39
C LEU A 260 8.94 -37.63 91.81
N PHE A 261 8.99 -38.96 91.96
CA PHE A 261 9.42 -39.75 93.13
C PHE A 261 8.94 -41.23 92.95
N GLY A 262 9.51 -42.20 93.69
CA GLY A 262 8.91 -43.55 93.87
C GLY A 262 9.93 -44.69 93.99
N PHE A 263 9.98 -45.41 95.13
CA PHE A 263 11.13 -46.24 95.50
C PHE A 263 10.94 -47.76 95.31
N PHE A 264 12.03 -48.42 94.89
CA PHE A 264 12.39 -49.84 95.05
C PHE A 264 11.33 -50.85 95.55
N GLY A 265 10.45 -51.28 94.63
CA GLY A 265 9.76 -52.58 94.72
C GLY A 265 9.98 -53.46 93.47
N LYS A 266 9.94 -52.84 92.28
CA LYS A 266 10.06 -53.53 90.98
C LYS A 266 11.48 -53.91 90.54
N SER A 267 12.50 -53.63 91.37
CA SER A 267 13.91 -53.50 90.95
C SER A 267 14.55 -54.73 90.28
N LYS A 268 13.96 -55.93 90.38
CA LYS A 268 14.53 -57.15 89.77
C LYS A 268 13.90 -57.50 88.42
N GLN A 269 12.58 -57.41 88.28
CA GLN A 269 11.90 -57.54 86.97
C GLN A 269 12.22 -56.33 86.08
N LEU A 270 12.13 -55.12 86.63
CA LEU A 270 12.47 -53.88 85.91
C LEU A 270 13.92 -53.89 85.41
N ALA A 271 14.84 -54.61 86.07
CA ALA A 271 16.22 -54.76 85.61
C ALA A 271 16.36 -55.69 84.39
N GLN A 272 15.57 -56.76 84.30
CA GLN A 272 15.55 -57.63 83.11
C GLN A 272 14.84 -56.92 81.95
N GLU A 273 13.72 -56.26 82.20
CA GLU A 273 13.03 -55.40 81.22
C GLU A 273 13.95 -54.26 80.75
N LEU A 274 14.74 -53.64 81.65
CA LEU A 274 15.78 -52.67 81.29
C LEU A 274 16.94 -53.27 80.49
N GLN A 275 17.32 -54.53 80.70
CA GLN A 275 18.36 -55.16 79.87
C GLN A 275 17.86 -55.44 78.46
N GLN A 276 16.63 -55.97 78.33
CA GLN A 276 16.03 -56.27 77.03
C GLN A 276 15.72 -54.98 76.25
N THR A 277 15.05 -54.01 76.87
CA THR A 277 14.81 -52.70 76.23
C THR A 277 16.09 -51.92 75.99
N ARG A 278 17.16 -52.08 76.79
CA ARG A 278 18.49 -51.54 76.44
C ARG A 278 19.08 -52.19 75.21
N PHE A 279 18.94 -53.50 75.04
CA PHE A 279 19.43 -54.19 73.85
C PHE A 279 18.68 -53.73 72.60
N GLU A 280 17.34 -53.68 72.67
CA GLU A 280 16.46 -53.19 71.60
C GLU A 280 16.72 -51.70 71.28
N LEU A 281 16.96 -50.85 72.29
CA LEU A 281 17.38 -49.46 72.11
C LEU A 281 18.79 -49.37 71.51
N GLN A 282 19.70 -50.27 71.86
CA GLN A 282 21.09 -50.27 71.37
C GLN A 282 21.16 -50.75 69.90
N THR A 283 20.32 -51.69 69.48
CA THR A 283 20.14 -52.01 68.06
C THR A 283 19.47 -50.86 67.31
N ALA A 284 18.38 -50.28 67.84
CA ALA A 284 17.71 -49.14 67.21
C ALA A 284 18.60 -47.89 67.10
N LEU A 285 19.53 -47.67 68.04
CA LEU A 285 20.55 -46.62 67.95
C LEU A 285 21.63 -46.90 66.89
N ALA A 286 21.99 -48.17 66.67
CA ALA A 286 22.88 -48.56 65.59
C ALA A 286 22.20 -48.40 64.21
N ASP A 287 20.93 -48.80 64.09
CA ASP A 287 20.12 -48.62 62.88
C ASP A 287 19.89 -47.12 62.58
N LEU A 288 19.61 -46.31 63.61
CA LEU A 288 19.49 -44.85 63.48
C LEU A 288 20.82 -44.21 63.04
N ALA A 289 21.95 -44.63 63.61
CA ALA A 289 23.26 -44.15 63.20
C ALA A 289 23.58 -44.54 61.75
N HIS A 290 23.20 -45.75 61.32
CA HIS A 290 23.38 -46.19 59.94
C HIS A 290 22.49 -45.39 58.98
N ALA A 291 21.22 -45.17 59.31
CA ALA A 291 20.31 -44.32 58.54
C ALA A 291 20.82 -42.86 58.47
N GLN A 292 21.41 -42.32 59.54
CA GLN A 292 22.05 -41.00 59.54
C GLN A 292 23.27 -40.95 58.60
N THR A 293 24.11 -42.00 58.57
CA THR A 293 25.21 -42.07 57.57
C THR A 293 24.69 -42.17 56.14
N GLN A 294 23.67 -42.99 55.88
CA GLN A 294 23.07 -43.09 54.55
C GLN A 294 22.44 -41.76 54.09
N HIS A 295 21.79 -41.01 55.01
CA HIS A 295 21.29 -39.67 54.71
C HIS A 295 22.41 -38.66 54.41
N ALA A 296 23.53 -38.72 55.13
CA ALA A 296 24.69 -37.86 54.87
C ALA A 296 25.35 -38.18 53.51
N ASP A 297 25.48 -39.46 53.17
CA ASP A 297 26.00 -39.90 51.87
C ASP A 297 25.09 -39.48 50.70
N LEU A 298 23.77 -39.71 50.84
CA LEU A 298 22.77 -39.30 49.84
C LEU A 298 22.72 -37.78 49.67
N GLN A 299 22.84 -37.02 50.77
CA GLN A 299 22.87 -35.55 50.70
C GLN A 299 24.18 -35.05 50.06
N THR A 300 25.30 -35.72 50.32
CA THR A 300 26.58 -35.44 49.64
C THR A 300 26.50 -35.72 48.13
N GLN A 301 25.83 -36.80 47.71
CA GLN A 301 25.57 -37.10 46.29
C GLN A 301 24.61 -36.07 45.64
N LEU A 302 23.61 -35.60 46.39
CA LEU A 302 22.70 -34.55 45.93
C LEU A 302 23.43 -33.21 45.73
N ASP A 303 24.29 -32.82 46.68
CA ASP A 303 25.09 -31.59 46.57
C ASP A 303 26.12 -31.68 45.43
N GLN A 304 26.73 -32.86 45.22
CA GLN A 304 27.63 -33.11 44.08
C GLN A 304 26.89 -33.00 42.73
N THR A 305 25.76 -33.68 42.57
CA THR A 305 24.98 -33.64 41.32
C THR A 305 24.38 -32.26 41.04
N GLN A 306 23.97 -31.51 42.07
CA GLN A 306 23.59 -30.10 41.93
C GLN A 306 24.78 -29.22 41.51
N ALA A 307 25.98 -29.44 42.07
CA ALA A 307 27.18 -28.70 41.67
C ALA A 307 27.60 -29.00 40.23
N GLU A 308 27.52 -30.26 39.78
CA GLU A 308 27.77 -30.66 38.40
C GLU A 308 26.75 -30.06 37.43
N HIS A 309 25.45 -30.17 37.72
CA HIS A 309 24.40 -29.55 36.90
C HIS A 309 24.58 -28.02 36.84
N LYS A 310 24.93 -27.36 37.94
CA LYS A 310 25.21 -25.92 37.99
C LYS A 310 26.45 -25.54 37.18
N ARG A 311 27.47 -26.41 37.14
CA ARG A 311 28.66 -26.23 36.29
C ARG A 311 28.31 -26.38 34.81
N GLN A 312 27.51 -27.40 34.45
CA GLN A 312 27.03 -27.61 33.08
C GLN A 312 26.17 -26.45 32.57
N THR A 313 25.24 -25.93 33.39
CA THR A 313 24.42 -24.77 32.98
C THR A 313 25.23 -23.48 32.86
N LEU A 314 26.30 -23.32 33.65
CA LEU A 314 27.18 -22.16 33.57
C LEU A 314 28.07 -22.23 32.33
N GLN A 315 28.65 -23.39 32.01
CA GLN A 315 29.38 -23.61 30.75
C GLN A 315 28.46 -23.43 29.53
N ALA A 316 27.26 -24.01 29.53
CA ALA A 316 26.31 -23.83 28.43
C ALA A 316 25.84 -22.36 28.25
N ALA A 317 25.83 -21.57 29.33
CA ALA A 317 25.55 -20.13 29.26
C ALA A 317 26.75 -19.33 28.72
N GLU A 318 27.98 -19.71 29.06
CA GLU A 318 29.21 -19.14 28.48
C GLU A 318 29.31 -19.47 26.99
N ASP A 319 29.13 -20.74 26.61
CA ASP A 319 29.10 -21.20 25.21
C ASP A 319 28.05 -20.43 24.39
N LEU A 320 26.80 -20.37 24.87
CA LEU A 320 25.71 -19.62 24.23
C LEU A 320 26.04 -18.12 24.11
N GLN A 321 26.72 -17.53 25.08
CA GLN A 321 27.13 -16.13 25.03
C GLN A 321 28.29 -15.92 24.03
N THR A 322 29.20 -16.88 23.85
CA THR A 322 30.23 -16.80 22.80
C THR A 322 29.67 -17.02 21.40
N GLU A 323 28.72 -17.94 21.20
CA GLU A 323 28.00 -18.08 19.93
C GLU A 323 27.19 -16.82 19.61
N LYS A 324 26.59 -16.20 20.63
CA LYS A 324 25.90 -14.91 20.47
C LYS A 324 26.84 -13.78 20.07
N THR A 325 28.05 -13.68 20.64
CA THR A 325 29.01 -12.63 20.22
C THR A 325 29.60 -12.90 18.84
N LYS A 326 29.85 -14.17 18.46
CA LYS A 326 30.20 -14.55 17.07
C LYS A 326 29.09 -14.17 16.09
N ALA A 327 27.84 -14.51 16.39
CA ALA A 327 26.69 -14.18 15.55
C ALA A 327 26.46 -12.66 15.45
N GLN A 328 26.71 -11.90 16.52
CA GLN A 328 26.65 -10.43 16.49
C GLN A 328 27.81 -9.80 15.70
N ALA A 329 29.00 -10.41 15.68
CA ALA A 329 30.09 -10.00 14.80
C ALA A 329 29.73 -10.28 13.33
N ALA A 330 29.37 -11.52 13.00
CA ALA A 330 28.99 -11.91 11.63
C ALA A 330 27.81 -11.10 11.08
N LEU A 331 26.80 -10.78 11.90
CA LEU A 331 25.70 -9.90 11.51
C LEU A 331 26.17 -8.47 11.19
N LYS A 332 27.15 -7.95 11.95
CA LYS A 332 27.73 -6.63 11.69
C LYS A 332 28.59 -6.64 10.43
N ASP A 333 29.36 -7.71 10.22
CA ASP A 333 30.20 -7.86 9.03
C ASP A 333 29.31 -7.96 7.77
N GLN A 334 28.22 -8.73 7.81
CA GLN A 334 27.18 -8.76 6.77
C GLN A 334 26.48 -7.39 6.57
N GLN A 335 26.30 -6.59 7.62
CA GLN A 335 25.79 -5.22 7.48
C GLN A 335 26.78 -4.32 6.75
N GLN A 336 28.09 -4.46 7.01
CA GLN A 336 29.13 -3.70 6.30
C GLN A 336 29.29 -4.15 4.84
N GLU A 337 29.18 -5.45 4.56
CA GLU A 337 29.08 -5.98 3.19
C GLU A 337 27.83 -5.46 2.48
N GLY A 338 26.68 -5.42 3.15
CA GLY A 338 25.44 -4.84 2.62
C GLY A 338 25.53 -3.34 2.32
N GLU A 339 26.16 -2.56 3.20
CA GLU A 339 26.44 -1.13 2.98
C GLU A 339 27.39 -0.92 1.79
N LEU A 340 28.41 -1.78 1.64
CA LEU A 340 29.36 -1.74 0.51
C LEU A 340 28.67 -2.10 -0.82
N LEU A 341 27.84 -3.14 -0.84
CA LEU A 341 27.05 -3.53 -2.01
C LEU A 341 26.06 -2.42 -2.42
N LEU A 342 25.48 -1.70 -1.45
CA LEU A 342 24.61 -0.56 -1.74
C LEU A 342 25.39 0.61 -2.37
N GLN A 343 26.61 0.87 -1.91
CA GLN A 343 27.50 1.88 -2.52
C GLN A 343 27.92 1.49 -3.93
N GLN A 344 28.27 0.21 -4.16
CA GLN A 344 28.59 -0.31 -5.49
C GLN A 344 27.38 -0.23 -6.44
N LEU A 345 26.18 -0.53 -5.96
CA LEU A 345 24.94 -0.38 -6.75
C LEU A 345 24.69 1.08 -7.13
N HIS A 346 24.89 2.03 -6.21
CA HIS A 346 24.77 3.46 -6.53
C HIS A 346 25.83 3.94 -7.52
N GLN A 347 27.08 3.45 -7.42
CA GLN A 347 28.11 3.75 -8.43
C GLN A 347 27.72 3.21 -9.82
N VAL A 348 27.24 1.96 -9.90
CA VAL A 348 26.78 1.36 -11.17
C VAL A 348 25.56 2.12 -11.73
N GLN A 349 24.65 2.60 -10.87
CA GLN A 349 23.54 3.46 -11.28
C GLN A 349 24.04 4.79 -11.87
N GLU A 350 25.01 5.46 -11.24
CA GLU A 350 25.62 6.69 -11.78
C GLU A 350 26.36 6.45 -13.09
N GLU A 351 27.12 5.35 -13.20
CA GLU A 351 27.79 4.96 -14.45
C GLU A 351 26.79 4.67 -15.58
N LEU A 352 25.66 4.01 -15.28
CA LEU A 352 24.57 3.78 -16.24
C LEU A 352 23.87 5.08 -16.66
N GLU A 353 23.65 6.02 -15.75
CA GLU A 353 23.12 7.36 -16.09
C GLU A 353 24.09 8.14 -16.98
N GLN A 354 25.39 8.12 -16.68
CA GLN A 354 26.41 8.73 -17.53
C GLN A 354 26.48 8.05 -18.91
N ILE A 355 26.39 6.72 -18.98
CA ILE A 355 26.31 5.97 -20.26
C ILE A 355 25.04 6.34 -21.04
N PHE A 356 23.90 6.51 -20.38
CA PHE A 356 22.66 6.95 -21.01
C PHE A 356 22.78 8.36 -21.61
N LEU A 357 23.29 9.32 -20.82
CA LEU A 357 23.49 10.70 -21.27
C LEU A 357 24.48 10.78 -22.44
N ASN A 358 25.61 10.07 -22.34
CA ASN A 358 26.58 9.96 -23.43
C ASN A 358 25.96 9.33 -24.69
N ARG A 359 25.08 8.33 -24.54
CA ARG A 359 24.37 7.70 -25.66
C ARG A 359 23.33 8.62 -26.30
N GLU A 360 22.65 9.46 -25.52
CA GLU A 360 21.75 10.49 -26.06
C GLU A 360 22.52 11.57 -26.81
N GLU A 361 23.69 11.98 -26.30
CA GLU A 361 24.55 12.97 -26.93
C GLU A 361 25.19 12.44 -28.23
N ILE A 362 25.70 11.21 -28.22
CA ILE A 362 26.15 10.50 -29.43
C ILE A 362 25.02 10.40 -30.46
N LYS A 363 23.77 10.17 -30.02
CA LYS A 363 22.59 10.14 -30.92
C LYS A 363 22.30 11.51 -31.55
N LYS A 364 22.45 12.62 -30.82
CA LYS A 364 22.35 13.98 -31.37
C LYS A 364 23.46 14.26 -32.38
N GLN A 365 24.71 13.88 -32.06
CA GLN A 365 25.87 14.01 -32.95
C GLN A 365 25.72 13.15 -34.22
N LEU A 366 25.12 11.97 -34.12
CA LEU A 366 24.81 11.14 -35.29
C LEU A 366 23.74 11.80 -36.17
N GLN A 367 22.69 12.38 -35.58
CA GLN A 367 21.68 13.13 -36.34
C GLN A 367 22.21 14.42 -37.01
N THR A 368 23.20 15.10 -36.42
CA THR A 368 23.86 16.23 -37.09
C THR A 368 24.84 15.76 -38.17
N ALA A 369 25.54 14.64 -37.96
CA ALA A 369 26.40 14.02 -38.96
C ALA A 369 25.58 13.49 -40.16
N GLU A 370 24.39 12.92 -39.96
CA GLU A 370 23.48 12.52 -41.04
C GLU A 370 23.02 13.71 -41.88
N LYS A 371 22.66 14.83 -41.24
CA LYS A 371 22.31 16.09 -41.96
C LYS A 371 23.51 16.65 -42.72
N ALA A 372 24.68 16.69 -42.10
CA ALA A 372 25.91 17.12 -42.76
C ALA A 372 26.29 16.21 -43.95
N LYS A 373 26.00 14.91 -43.85
CA LYS A 373 26.14 13.95 -44.94
C LYS A 373 25.15 14.24 -46.08
N THR A 374 23.86 14.47 -45.80
CA THR A 374 22.89 14.81 -46.87
C THR A 374 23.22 16.14 -47.54
N ASP A 375 23.74 17.12 -46.79
CA ASP A 375 24.22 18.40 -47.34
C ASP A 375 25.49 18.21 -48.20
N ALA A 376 26.36 17.27 -47.82
CA ALA A 376 27.54 16.91 -48.61
C ALA A 376 27.15 16.14 -49.89
N GLU A 377 26.21 15.20 -49.82
CA GLU A 377 25.68 14.47 -50.99
C GLU A 377 24.98 15.42 -51.97
N ALA A 378 24.23 16.41 -51.48
CA ALA A 378 23.66 17.47 -52.31
C ALA A 378 24.74 18.33 -53.00
N LYS A 379 25.82 18.69 -52.29
CA LYS A 379 26.98 19.41 -52.87
C LYS A 379 27.75 18.56 -53.87
N VAL A 380 27.90 17.25 -53.63
CA VAL A 380 28.49 16.32 -54.61
C VAL A 380 27.63 16.29 -55.88
N ALA A 381 26.31 16.17 -55.77
CA ALA A 381 25.41 16.21 -56.93
C ALA A 381 25.43 17.57 -57.68
N GLU A 382 25.73 18.68 -57.00
CA GLU A 382 25.96 19.99 -57.63
C GLU A 382 27.32 20.06 -58.35
N LEU A 383 28.38 19.54 -57.72
CA LEU A 383 29.71 19.42 -58.32
C LEU A 383 29.72 18.48 -59.53
N ASP A 384 28.93 17.41 -59.51
CA ASP A 384 28.77 16.46 -60.60
C ASP A 384 28.13 17.10 -61.85
N LYS A 385 27.18 18.03 -61.64
CA LYS A 385 26.63 18.88 -62.71
C LYS A 385 27.69 19.84 -63.26
N LYS A 386 28.41 20.53 -62.38
CA LYS A 386 29.51 21.44 -62.76
C LYS A 386 30.64 20.69 -63.51
N LEU A 387 30.92 19.44 -63.14
CA LEU A 387 31.86 18.58 -63.86
C LEU A 387 31.38 18.28 -65.27
N LYS A 388 30.11 17.90 -65.46
CA LYS A 388 29.53 17.65 -66.80
C LYS A 388 29.51 18.91 -67.68
N ASP A 389 29.26 20.08 -67.10
CA ASP A 389 29.39 21.37 -67.80
C ASP A 389 30.85 21.71 -68.16
N LEU A 390 31.81 21.37 -67.29
CA LEU A 390 33.25 21.54 -67.55
C LEU A 390 33.79 20.53 -68.57
N GLU A 391 33.33 19.28 -68.56
CA GLU A 391 33.65 18.28 -69.59
C GLU A 391 33.15 18.72 -70.98
N LYS A 392 31.94 19.29 -71.03
CA LYS A 392 31.40 19.85 -72.27
C LYS A 392 32.29 21.00 -72.77
N LYS A 393 32.61 21.96 -71.90
CA LYS A 393 33.56 23.05 -72.22
C LYS A 393 34.94 22.53 -72.59
N ALA A 394 35.43 21.45 -71.99
CA ALA A 394 36.71 20.84 -72.34
C ALA A 394 36.68 20.25 -73.75
N LYS A 395 35.60 19.55 -74.14
CA LYS A 395 35.39 19.05 -75.51
C LYS A 395 35.30 20.20 -76.52
N ASP A 396 34.62 21.29 -76.18
CA ASP A 396 34.56 22.51 -77.01
C ASP A 396 35.94 23.18 -77.15
N LEU A 397 36.75 23.18 -76.08
CA LEU A 397 38.09 23.78 -76.03
C LEU A 397 39.14 22.89 -76.72
N ASP A 398 39.04 21.57 -76.64
CA ASP A 398 39.91 20.65 -77.39
C ASP A 398 39.56 20.65 -78.89
N ALA A 399 38.29 20.87 -79.26
CA ALA A 399 37.91 21.18 -80.65
C ALA A 399 38.46 22.54 -81.13
N ALA A 400 38.68 23.51 -80.23
CA ALA A 400 39.39 24.75 -80.53
C ALA A 400 40.92 24.55 -80.61
N LYS A 401 41.51 23.73 -79.73
CA LYS A 401 42.93 23.35 -79.80
C LYS A 401 43.25 22.61 -81.09
N ALA A 402 42.44 21.62 -81.50
CA ALA A 402 42.65 20.91 -82.76
C ALA A 402 42.71 21.86 -83.99
N LYS A 403 41.98 22.98 -83.96
CA LYS A 403 42.08 24.05 -84.97
C LYS A 403 43.34 24.90 -84.80
N ALA A 404 43.72 25.23 -83.56
CA ALA A 404 44.95 25.97 -83.27
C ALA A 404 46.21 25.16 -83.60
N ASP A 405 46.26 23.87 -83.28
CA ASP A 405 47.35 22.95 -83.57
C ASP A 405 47.47 22.66 -85.06
N ALA A 406 46.36 22.63 -85.81
CA ALA A 406 46.40 22.60 -87.27
C ALA A 406 47.10 23.86 -87.85
N ALA A 407 46.73 25.05 -87.38
CA ALA A 407 47.39 26.30 -87.78
C ALA A 407 48.85 26.37 -87.31
N ASN A 408 49.15 25.86 -86.11
CA ASN A 408 50.49 25.84 -85.55
C ASN A 408 51.38 24.78 -86.22
N ALA A 409 50.81 23.73 -86.83
CA ALA A 409 51.53 22.79 -87.68
C ALA A 409 51.93 23.41 -89.03
N GLU A 410 51.15 24.35 -89.58
CA GLU A 410 51.58 25.16 -90.72
C GLU A 410 52.69 26.15 -90.32
N LEU A 411 52.54 26.82 -89.18
CA LEU A 411 53.57 27.71 -88.63
C LEU A 411 54.88 26.97 -88.30
N SER A 412 54.78 25.73 -87.81
CA SER A 412 55.93 24.83 -87.56
C SER A 412 56.71 24.51 -88.83
N LYS A 413 56.02 24.21 -89.95
CA LYS A 413 56.67 24.02 -91.27
C LYS A 413 57.44 25.27 -91.68
N ALA A 414 56.86 26.46 -91.52
CA ALA A 414 57.53 27.73 -91.82
C ALA A 414 58.72 28.04 -90.90
N LYS A 415 58.72 27.50 -89.66
CA LYS A 415 59.80 27.74 -88.68
C LYS A 415 60.98 26.77 -88.83
N ALA A 416 60.72 25.54 -89.29
CA ALA A 416 61.79 24.56 -89.60
C ALA A 416 62.75 25.05 -90.71
N GLU A 417 62.31 25.93 -91.61
CA GLU A 417 63.18 26.59 -92.60
C GLU A 417 64.10 27.67 -92.01
N LEU A 418 63.81 28.15 -90.79
CA LEU A 418 64.63 29.16 -90.09
C LEU A 418 65.70 28.52 -89.22
N ASP A 419 65.34 27.52 -88.39
CA ASP A 419 66.30 26.93 -87.44
C ASP A 419 67.44 26.16 -88.13
N LYS A 420 67.22 25.69 -89.37
CA LYS A 420 68.28 25.15 -90.25
C LYS A 420 69.38 26.16 -90.61
N LYS A 421 69.20 27.45 -90.30
CA LYS A 421 70.18 28.55 -90.49
C LYS A 421 70.93 28.94 -89.21
N ALA A 422 70.59 28.34 -88.06
CA ALA A 422 71.12 28.76 -86.75
C ALA A 422 72.12 27.77 -86.11
N ALA A 423 72.12 26.50 -86.52
CA ALA A 423 72.87 25.43 -85.87
C ALA A 423 74.41 25.54 -85.96
N ASP A 424 74.94 26.31 -86.92
CA ASP A 424 76.39 26.38 -87.19
C ASP A 424 77.19 27.20 -86.16
N ALA A 425 76.53 27.89 -85.21
CA ALA A 425 77.14 28.98 -84.44
C ALA A 425 77.73 28.64 -83.06
N GLN A 426 77.27 27.57 -82.38
CA GLN A 426 77.42 27.45 -80.90
C GLN A 426 78.26 26.26 -80.42
N THR A 427 79.51 26.15 -80.89
CA THR A 427 80.46 25.07 -80.51
C THR A 427 81.78 25.56 -79.90
N LYS A 428 81.85 26.79 -79.37
CA LYS A 428 83.07 27.36 -78.74
C LYS A 428 82.79 28.21 -77.50
N ALA A 429 83.08 27.67 -76.30
CA ALA A 429 83.75 28.31 -75.14
C ALA A 429 83.35 27.67 -73.78
N SER A 430 84.27 26.94 -73.12
CA SER A 430 84.15 26.56 -71.69
C SER A 430 85.50 26.13 -71.05
N ALA A 431 85.88 26.78 -69.94
CA ALA A 431 87.04 26.52 -69.04
C ALA A 431 87.01 27.57 -67.89
N ALA A 432 87.45 27.37 -66.63
CA ALA A 432 87.96 26.20 -65.88
C ALA A 432 87.94 26.41 -64.32
N GLU A 433 87.96 25.29 -63.55
CA GLU A 433 88.63 24.92 -62.25
C GLU A 433 89.05 25.95 -61.14
N LYS A 434 89.20 25.69 -59.81
CA LYS A 434 89.00 24.54 -58.84
C LYS A 434 89.20 25.03 -57.35
N LYS A 435 89.15 24.10 -56.35
CA LYS A 435 89.61 24.15 -54.89
C LYS A 435 88.57 24.56 -53.83
N ALA A 436 88.59 24.19 -52.52
CA ALA A 436 89.19 23.11 -51.64
C ALA A 436 88.63 23.36 -50.18
N ALA A 437 88.28 22.43 -49.25
CA ALA A 437 88.90 21.24 -48.58
C ALA A 437 89.89 21.58 -47.40
N GLU A 438 89.90 21.01 -46.17
CA GLU A 438 89.06 20.03 -45.40
C GLU A 438 89.53 19.88 -43.89
N LEU A 439 88.90 19.01 -43.04
CA LEU A 439 89.37 18.40 -41.72
C LEU A 439 89.29 19.25 -40.39
N ASP A 440 89.34 18.78 -39.12
CA ASP A 440 89.14 17.46 -38.40
C ASP A 440 88.84 17.62 -36.86
N LYS A 441 88.15 16.71 -36.13
CA LYS A 441 88.54 15.49 -35.31
C LYS A 441 89.65 15.67 -34.22
N ALA A 442 89.73 14.96 -33.07
CA ALA A 442 88.86 14.12 -32.19
C ALA A 442 89.65 13.65 -30.90
N LYS A 443 89.10 12.72 -30.05
CA LYS A 443 89.69 11.96 -28.87
C LYS A 443 89.51 12.54 -27.44
N ALA A 444 89.59 11.79 -26.32
CA ALA A 444 89.35 10.35 -25.99
C ALA A 444 89.34 10.06 -24.45
N ASP A 445 88.96 8.83 -24.07
CA ASP A 445 88.81 8.20 -22.72
C ASP A 445 90.02 8.15 -21.77
N ALA A 446 89.78 7.85 -20.46
CA ALA A 446 90.49 6.79 -19.68
C ALA A 446 90.00 6.54 -18.22
N ASP A 447 89.69 5.27 -17.94
CA ASP A 447 89.63 4.45 -16.70
C ASP A 447 89.96 4.94 -15.26
N LYS A 448 88.93 4.94 -14.39
CA LYS A 448 88.67 3.91 -13.34
C LYS A 448 89.85 3.32 -12.51
N LYS A 449 90.11 3.82 -11.28
CA LYS A 449 90.75 3.15 -10.10
C LYS A 449 90.75 4.04 -8.82
N ALA A 450 91.16 3.61 -7.61
CA ALA A 450 90.84 2.41 -6.81
C ALA A 450 91.53 2.44 -5.40
N ALA A 451 90.97 1.67 -4.44
CA ALA A 451 91.62 1.01 -3.28
C ALA A 451 92.08 1.77 -1.99
N ASP A 452 91.76 1.11 -0.87
CA ASP A 452 92.50 0.82 0.37
C ASP A 452 93.06 1.87 1.36
N ALA A 453 92.44 1.78 2.55
CA ALA A 453 92.88 2.12 3.89
C ALA A 453 94.35 1.86 4.29
N GLN A 454 94.91 2.81 5.04
CA GLN A 454 95.93 2.56 6.07
C GLN A 454 95.88 3.73 7.09
N ALA A 455 95.96 3.65 8.44
CA ALA A 455 95.94 2.63 9.50
C ALA A 455 97.04 2.96 10.53
N LYS A 456 96.86 2.50 11.79
CA LYS A 456 97.76 2.65 12.97
C LYS A 456 97.78 4.08 13.57
N ALA A 457 97.75 4.34 14.88
CA ALA A 457 98.03 3.60 16.14
C ALA A 457 99.48 3.67 16.67
N THR A 458 99.68 4.56 17.65
CA THR A 458 100.71 4.67 18.73
C THR A 458 100.35 5.91 19.55
N ALA A 459 100.59 6.08 20.86
CA ALA A 459 101.00 5.23 21.98
C ALA A 459 100.42 5.91 23.26
N ALA A 460 99.87 5.24 24.27
CA ALA A 460 100.56 4.42 25.26
C ALA A 460 101.68 5.13 26.06
N GLU A 461 101.40 6.28 26.72
CA GLU A 461 102.36 6.86 27.68
C GLU A 461 101.76 7.66 28.87
N LYS A 462 101.10 6.96 29.80
CA LYS A 462 101.29 7.21 31.26
C LYS A 462 100.77 6.07 32.14
N LYS A 463 101.71 5.35 32.76
CA LYS A 463 101.49 4.60 34.01
C LYS A 463 101.92 5.49 35.21
N ALA A 464 101.78 4.95 36.42
CA ALA A 464 102.32 5.48 37.67
C ALA A 464 101.60 6.71 38.28
N ALA A 465 100.37 6.47 38.74
CA ALA A 465 99.98 6.80 40.11
C ALA A 465 99.34 5.53 40.74
N ASP A 466 99.10 5.56 42.05
CA ASP A 466 98.21 4.64 42.79
C ASP A 466 98.52 3.12 42.72
N LEU A 467 99.79 2.73 43.00
CA LEU A 467 100.14 1.33 43.30
C LEU A 467 100.26 1.03 44.81
N ASP A 468 100.40 2.07 45.65
CA ASP A 468 100.51 1.94 47.12
C ASP A 468 99.17 2.09 47.86
N ALA A 469 98.07 2.35 47.14
CA ALA A 469 96.71 2.42 47.67
C ALA A 469 96.11 1.03 47.99
N ALA A 470 96.78 0.32 48.91
CA ALA A 470 96.23 -0.72 49.77
C ALA A 470 95.44 -1.87 49.07
N LYS A 471 96.07 -3.00 48.73
CA LYS A 471 96.49 -4.06 49.68
C LYS A 471 95.55 -4.34 50.87
N ALA A 472 94.99 -3.35 51.56
CA ALA A 472 93.93 -3.55 52.56
C ALA A 472 92.59 -4.00 51.96
N LYS A 473 92.38 -3.80 50.64
CA LYS A 473 91.16 -4.27 49.95
C LYS A 473 91.16 -5.79 49.67
N ALA A 474 92.29 -6.47 49.87
CA ALA A 474 92.43 -7.91 49.59
C ALA A 474 91.83 -8.80 50.70
N ASP A 475 92.03 -8.44 51.97
CA ASP A 475 91.61 -9.28 53.10
C ASP A 475 90.09 -9.27 53.30
N ALA A 476 89.42 -8.16 52.96
CA ALA A 476 87.95 -8.08 52.94
C ALA A 476 87.34 -9.01 51.88
N THR A 477 87.92 -9.04 50.66
CA THR A 477 87.37 -9.81 49.54
C THR A 477 87.38 -11.33 49.73
N ASN A 478 88.22 -11.87 50.61
CA ASN A 478 88.31 -13.32 50.83
C ASN A 478 87.17 -13.86 51.73
N ALA A 479 86.57 -13.01 52.57
CA ALA A 479 85.43 -13.40 53.42
C ALA A 479 84.12 -13.49 52.62
N GLU A 480 83.86 -12.53 51.73
CA GLU A 480 82.62 -12.46 50.93
C GLU A 480 82.54 -13.59 49.88
N LEU A 481 83.69 -13.99 49.32
CA LEU A 481 83.82 -15.06 48.33
C LEU A 481 83.24 -16.40 48.83
N SER A 482 83.32 -16.68 50.14
CA SER A 482 82.76 -17.88 50.76
C SER A 482 81.22 -17.94 50.74
N LYS A 483 80.55 -16.79 50.93
CA LYS A 483 79.08 -16.68 50.91
C LYS A 483 78.55 -16.64 49.48
N ALA A 484 79.21 -15.88 48.61
CA ALA A 484 78.82 -15.76 47.20
C ALA A 484 78.78 -17.12 46.48
N LYS A 485 79.68 -18.05 46.84
CA LYS A 485 79.76 -19.38 46.22
C LYS A 485 78.56 -20.27 46.56
N ALA A 486 78.18 -20.34 47.84
CA ALA A 486 77.00 -21.11 48.27
C ALA A 486 75.67 -20.55 47.70
N GLU A 487 75.58 -19.24 47.47
CA GLU A 487 74.41 -18.62 46.85
C GLU A 487 74.38 -18.82 45.31
N ALA A 488 75.56 -18.94 44.67
CA ALA A 488 75.67 -19.29 43.25
C ALA A 488 75.24 -20.75 42.99
N ASP A 489 75.70 -21.70 43.81
CA ASP A 489 75.35 -23.13 43.65
C ASP A 489 73.83 -23.36 43.77
N LYS A 490 73.15 -22.64 44.68
CA LYS A 490 71.68 -22.69 44.80
C LYS A 490 70.97 -22.08 43.58
N LYS A 491 71.47 -20.96 43.05
CA LYS A 491 70.92 -20.32 41.84
C LYS A 491 71.14 -21.16 40.57
N ALA A 492 72.22 -21.95 40.51
CA ALA A 492 72.46 -22.89 39.42
C ALA A 492 71.42 -24.02 39.38
N ALA A 493 71.04 -24.59 40.53
CA ALA A 493 69.98 -25.62 40.61
C ALA A 493 68.60 -25.08 40.18
N ASP A 494 68.25 -23.86 40.61
CA ASP A 494 67.03 -23.17 40.18
C ASP A 494 67.05 -22.78 38.69
N ALA A 495 68.22 -22.63 38.08
CA ALA A 495 68.37 -22.40 36.64
C ALA A 495 68.20 -23.71 35.83
N GLN A 496 68.83 -24.82 36.28
CA GLN A 496 68.74 -26.14 35.64
C GLN A 496 67.28 -26.64 35.54
N THR A 497 66.49 -26.42 36.59
CA THR A 497 65.07 -26.81 36.65
C THR A 497 64.17 -25.89 35.81
N LYS A 498 64.51 -24.60 35.67
CA LYS A 498 63.79 -23.68 34.77
C LYS A 498 64.13 -23.89 33.29
N ALA A 499 65.37 -24.26 32.98
CA ALA A 499 65.81 -24.58 31.61
C ALA A 499 65.05 -25.79 31.05
N SER A 500 65.04 -26.92 31.79
CA SER A 500 64.31 -28.14 31.39
C SER A 500 62.79 -27.95 31.31
N ALA A 501 62.21 -27.05 32.13
CA ALA A 501 60.81 -26.65 32.00
C ALA A 501 60.54 -25.74 30.77
N ALA A 502 61.52 -24.92 30.36
CA ALA A 502 61.43 -24.11 29.15
C ALA A 502 61.61 -24.95 27.88
N GLU A 503 62.52 -25.93 27.88
CA GLU A 503 62.73 -26.87 26.77
C GLU A 503 61.47 -27.68 26.44
N LYS A 504 60.76 -28.19 27.46
CA LYS A 504 59.45 -28.84 27.25
C LYS A 504 58.45 -27.90 26.59
N LYS A 505 58.29 -26.68 27.11
CA LYS A 505 57.37 -25.69 26.52
C LYS A 505 57.77 -25.30 25.09
N ALA A 506 59.07 -25.24 24.78
CA ALA A 506 59.55 -24.98 23.43
C ALA A 506 59.24 -26.15 22.47
N ALA A 507 59.34 -27.39 22.93
CA ALA A 507 58.93 -28.57 22.17
C ALA A 507 57.41 -28.60 21.93
N ASP A 508 56.59 -28.31 22.96
CA ASP A 508 55.14 -28.24 22.85
C ASP A 508 54.69 -27.13 21.87
N LEU A 509 55.32 -25.95 21.93
CA LEU A 509 55.10 -24.84 21.00
C LEU A 509 55.56 -25.17 19.57
N ALA A 510 56.67 -25.89 19.39
CA ALA A 510 57.13 -26.32 18.08
C ALA A 510 56.17 -27.36 17.46
N ALA A 511 55.62 -28.27 18.26
CA ALA A 511 54.59 -29.21 17.83
C ALA A 511 53.29 -28.49 17.43
N GLN A 512 52.84 -27.49 18.21
CA GLN A 512 51.69 -26.65 17.84
C GLN A 512 51.94 -25.83 16.56
N LEU A 513 53.15 -25.31 16.35
CA LEU A 513 53.50 -24.60 15.12
C LEU A 513 53.45 -25.54 13.90
N GLN A 514 53.96 -26.77 14.01
CA GLN A 514 53.87 -27.75 12.93
C GLN A 514 52.43 -28.18 12.64
N SER A 515 51.60 -28.44 13.66
CA SER A 515 50.19 -28.78 13.42
C SER A 515 49.39 -27.63 12.81
N THR A 516 49.69 -26.38 13.20
CA THR A 516 49.05 -25.19 12.62
C THR A 516 49.52 -24.91 11.19
N GLN A 517 50.79 -25.17 10.86
CA GLN A 517 51.29 -25.08 9.48
C GLN A 517 50.70 -26.18 8.58
N ALA A 518 50.37 -27.36 9.13
CA ALA A 518 49.77 -28.45 8.37
C ALA A 518 48.30 -28.18 7.97
N THR A 519 47.52 -27.49 8.82
CA THR A 519 46.12 -27.16 8.54
C THR A 519 45.93 -25.87 7.73
N LEU A 520 46.91 -24.96 7.76
CA LEU A 520 46.86 -23.70 7.01
C LEU A 520 46.53 -23.83 5.50
N PRO A 521 47.13 -24.75 4.71
CA PRO A 521 46.79 -24.89 3.29
C PRO A 521 45.38 -25.43 3.04
N GLU A 522 44.84 -26.23 3.95
CA GLU A 522 43.48 -26.76 3.85
C GLU A 522 42.45 -25.67 4.16
N GLN A 523 42.73 -24.81 5.16
CA GLN A 523 41.93 -23.64 5.47
C GLN A 523 41.95 -22.59 4.34
N THR A 524 43.09 -22.31 3.71
CA THR A 524 43.12 -21.37 2.57
C THR A 524 42.40 -21.93 1.34
N LYS A 525 42.42 -23.25 1.12
CA LYS A 525 41.61 -23.89 0.07
C LYS A 525 40.11 -23.75 0.34
N ALA A 526 39.66 -24.05 1.56
CA ALA A 526 38.26 -23.87 1.96
C ALA A 526 37.80 -22.40 1.85
N LEU A 527 38.68 -21.44 2.17
CA LEU A 527 38.41 -20.01 1.99
C LEU A 527 38.23 -19.65 0.50
N GLN A 528 39.08 -20.16 -0.39
CA GLN A 528 38.94 -19.94 -1.84
C GLN A 528 37.67 -20.57 -2.42
N GLU A 529 37.27 -21.74 -1.94
CA GLU A 529 36.02 -22.41 -2.34
C GLU A 529 34.80 -21.59 -1.87
N ALA A 530 34.78 -21.13 -0.62
CA ALA A 530 33.73 -20.24 -0.12
C ALA A 530 33.68 -18.87 -0.84
N GLN A 531 34.83 -18.32 -1.25
CA GLN A 531 34.88 -17.11 -2.07
C GLN A 531 34.28 -17.33 -3.46
N GLN A 532 34.53 -18.49 -4.09
CA GLN A 532 33.92 -18.85 -5.39
C GLN A 532 32.40 -19.07 -5.29
N GLU A 533 31.91 -19.62 -4.17
CA GLU A 533 30.48 -19.73 -3.91
C GLU A 533 29.82 -18.36 -3.72
N ASN A 534 30.42 -17.43 -2.95
CA ASN A 534 29.94 -16.05 -2.83
C ASN A 534 29.94 -15.33 -4.19
N ASP A 535 31.00 -15.47 -4.98
CA ASP A 535 31.11 -14.94 -6.35
C ASP A 535 30.02 -15.46 -7.28
N LEU A 536 29.51 -16.68 -7.05
CA LEU A 536 28.41 -17.28 -7.82
C LEU A 536 27.05 -16.77 -7.32
N LEU A 537 26.87 -16.67 -6.00
CA LEU A 537 25.65 -16.13 -5.38
C LEU A 537 25.42 -14.66 -5.75
N LEU A 538 26.46 -13.83 -5.80
CA LEU A 538 26.37 -12.44 -6.26
C LEU A 538 25.91 -12.34 -7.72
N LYS A 539 26.42 -13.22 -8.60
CA LYS A 539 25.98 -13.27 -10.02
C LYS A 539 24.52 -13.71 -10.15
N GLN A 540 24.07 -14.67 -9.34
CA GLN A 540 22.66 -15.07 -9.30
C GLN A 540 21.76 -13.95 -8.75
N LEU A 541 22.21 -13.21 -7.73
CA LEU A 541 21.49 -12.06 -7.19
C LEU A 541 21.34 -10.94 -8.22
N HIS A 542 22.40 -10.62 -8.98
CA HIS A 542 22.35 -9.64 -10.06
C HIS A 542 21.39 -10.07 -11.18
N GLN A 543 21.39 -11.35 -11.60
CA GLN A 543 20.42 -11.84 -12.58
C GLN A 543 18.97 -11.68 -12.09
N VAL A 544 18.70 -12.02 -10.83
CA VAL A 544 17.36 -11.85 -10.23
C VAL A 544 16.97 -10.38 -10.14
N GLN A 545 17.92 -9.47 -9.91
CA GLN A 545 17.68 -8.02 -9.94
C GLN A 545 17.33 -7.54 -11.37
N GLU A 546 18.09 -7.93 -12.39
CA GLU A 546 17.79 -7.60 -13.81
C GLU A 546 16.40 -8.14 -14.23
N GLU A 547 16.05 -9.36 -13.83
CA GLU A 547 14.73 -9.94 -14.10
C GLU A 547 13.62 -9.16 -13.38
N LEU A 548 13.79 -8.80 -12.11
CA LEU A 548 12.83 -7.99 -11.34
C LEU A 548 12.65 -6.58 -11.93
N GLU A 549 13.72 -5.92 -12.37
CA GLU A 549 13.64 -4.61 -13.05
C GLU A 549 12.90 -4.73 -14.38
N SER A 550 13.17 -5.78 -15.16
CA SER A 550 12.44 -6.10 -16.39
C SER A 550 10.95 -6.32 -16.14
N TYR A 551 10.58 -7.07 -15.10
CA TYR A 551 9.18 -7.24 -14.69
C TYR A 551 8.54 -5.93 -14.22
N PHE A 552 9.26 -5.10 -13.45
CA PHE A 552 8.76 -3.80 -12.99
C PHE A 552 8.51 -2.83 -14.14
N LEU A 553 9.45 -2.71 -15.08
CA LEU A 553 9.30 -1.89 -16.29
C LEU A 553 8.13 -2.38 -17.15
N LYS A 554 8.00 -3.70 -17.34
CA LYS A 554 6.89 -4.32 -18.08
C LYS A 554 5.54 -4.11 -17.41
N ASN A 555 5.47 -4.14 -16.08
CA ASN A 555 4.25 -3.83 -15.35
C ASN A 555 3.88 -2.34 -15.50
N LYS A 556 4.84 -1.43 -15.33
CA LYS A 556 4.67 0.02 -15.55
C LYS A 556 4.21 0.36 -16.97
N GLU A 557 4.74 -0.33 -17.98
CA GLU A 557 4.28 -0.19 -19.37
C GLU A 557 2.86 -0.73 -19.57
N THR A 558 2.51 -1.82 -18.90
CA THR A 558 1.16 -2.42 -18.92
C THR A 558 0.13 -1.52 -18.24
N ASP A 559 0.46 -0.93 -17.09
CA ASP A 559 -0.38 0.06 -16.41
C ASP A 559 -0.57 1.33 -17.25
N HIS A 560 0.48 1.80 -17.94
CA HIS A 560 0.35 2.93 -18.86
C HIS A 560 -0.56 2.59 -20.05
N LYS A 561 -0.41 1.41 -20.66
CA LYS A 561 -1.32 0.90 -21.72
C LYS A 561 -2.76 0.77 -21.22
N ARG A 562 -2.97 0.26 -20.00
CA ARG A 562 -4.28 0.16 -19.35
C ARG A 562 -4.90 1.54 -19.16
N SER A 563 -4.14 2.51 -18.67
CA SER A 563 -4.58 3.91 -18.49
C SER A 563 -4.97 4.55 -19.84
N GLN A 564 -4.13 4.43 -20.88
CA GLN A 564 -4.46 4.93 -22.23
C GLN A 564 -5.74 4.29 -22.80
N LEU A 565 -5.92 2.98 -22.61
CA LEU A 565 -7.11 2.24 -23.03
C LEU A 565 -8.35 2.66 -22.24
N GLN A 566 -8.23 2.89 -20.94
CA GLN A 566 -9.32 3.35 -20.07
C GLN A 566 -9.77 4.76 -20.47
N GLU A 567 -8.84 5.73 -20.62
CA GLU A 567 -9.20 7.05 -21.14
C GLU A 567 -9.84 6.97 -22.54
N ARG A 568 -9.37 6.05 -23.40
CA ARG A 568 -9.94 5.84 -24.74
C ARG A 568 -11.35 5.26 -24.65
N LEU A 569 -11.62 4.38 -23.69
CA LEU A 569 -12.95 3.85 -23.41
C LEU A 569 -13.88 4.94 -22.87
N ASP A 570 -13.43 5.78 -21.92
CA ASP A 570 -14.21 6.93 -21.43
C ASP A 570 -14.53 7.93 -22.56
N ARG A 571 -13.57 8.23 -23.44
CA ARG A 571 -13.77 9.04 -24.66
C ARG A 571 -14.71 8.39 -25.70
N VAL A 572 -15.08 7.12 -25.53
CA VAL A 572 -16.07 6.40 -26.35
C VAL A 572 -17.42 6.32 -25.62
N LEU A 573 -17.46 6.00 -24.33
CA LEU A 573 -18.68 5.92 -23.52
C LEU A 573 -19.39 7.28 -23.39
N THR A 574 -18.62 8.37 -23.30
CA THR A 574 -19.12 9.77 -23.39
C THR A 574 -19.83 10.09 -24.71
N ARG A 575 -19.56 9.35 -25.79
CA ARG A 575 -20.20 9.46 -27.13
C ARG A 575 -21.29 8.42 -27.39
N LEU A 576 -21.32 7.37 -26.58
CA LEU A 576 -22.26 6.24 -26.64
C LEU A 576 -23.08 6.20 -25.35
N THR A 577 -23.80 7.29 -25.10
CA THR A 577 -24.55 7.56 -23.87
C THR A 577 -25.63 6.53 -23.54
N THR A 578 -26.05 5.78 -24.56
CA THR A 578 -27.06 4.70 -24.52
C THR A 578 -26.46 3.31 -24.72
N TRP A 579 -25.12 3.16 -24.72
CA TRP A 579 -24.48 1.85 -24.61
C TRP A 579 -24.79 1.25 -23.24
N ALA A 580 -25.04 -0.05 -23.21
CA ALA A 580 -25.28 -0.79 -21.97
C ALA A 580 -24.70 -2.21 -22.09
N ASP A 581 -24.37 -2.78 -20.94
CA ASP A 581 -23.91 -4.16 -20.76
C ASP A 581 -24.41 -4.68 -19.41
N ALA A 582 -24.43 -5.99 -19.20
CA ALA A 582 -24.85 -6.58 -17.93
C ALA A 582 -24.15 -7.91 -17.65
N GLU A 583 -23.82 -8.15 -16.38
CA GLU A 583 -23.11 -9.36 -15.95
C GLU A 583 -23.93 -10.63 -16.20
N GLN A 584 -25.24 -10.55 -15.96
CA GLN A 584 -26.17 -11.64 -16.29
C GLN A 584 -27.51 -11.11 -16.79
N ILE A 585 -28.03 -11.75 -17.84
CA ILE A 585 -29.36 -11.51 -18.39
C ILE A 585 -30.04 -12.88 -18.53
N ALA A 586 -31.19 -13.06 -17.87
CA ALA A 586 -31.94 -14.31 -17.88
C ALA A 586 -33.39 -14.08 -18.34
N ALA A 587 -33.80 -14.77 -19.39
CA ALA A 587 -35.21 -14.98 -19.69
C ALA A 587 -35.77 -15.99 -18.67
N THR A 588 -36.59 -15.52 -17.73
CA THR A 588 -37.08 -16.33 -16.60
C THR A 588 -38.43 -16.98 -16.90
N GLU A 589 -39.30 -16.32 -17.65
CA GLU A 589 -40.62 -16.84 -18.03
C GLU A 589 -41.06 -16.26 -19.38
N ILE A 590 -41.75 -17.05 -20.21
CA ILE A 590 -42.59 -16.54 -21.30
C ILE A 590 -44.04 -16.68 -20.84
N VAL A 591 -44.66 -15.57 -20.49
CA VAL A 591 -46.06 -15.52 -20.08
C VAL A 591 -46.90 -15.37 -21.34
N ASN A 592 -47.83 -16.30 -21.56
CA ASN A 592 -48.83 -16.19 -22.61
C ASN A 592 -50.13 -15.71 -21.94
N GLU A 593 -50.42 -14.41 -22.03
CA GLU A 593 -51.72 -13.86 -21.64
C GLU A 593 -52.77 -14.15 -22.72
N LYS A 594 -54.05 -13.92 -22.41
CA LYS A 594 -55.19 -14.29 -23.27
C LYS A 594 -55.11 -13.69 -24.68
N ASP A 595 -54.56 -12.48 -24.78
CA ASP A 595 -54.55 -11.68 -26.01
C ASP A 595 -53.13 -11.43 -26.55
N HIS A 596 -52.07 -11.79 -25.82
CA HIS A 596 -50.68 -11.47 -26.19
C HIS A 596 -49.62 -12.30 -25.43
N ARG A 597 -48.38 -12.34 -25.96
CA ARG A 597 -47.21 -12.94 -25.31
C ARG A 597 -46.31 -11.86 -24.73
N CYS A 598 -45.72 -12.14 -23.56
CA CYS A 598 -44.66 -11.32 -22.98
C CYS A 598 -43.54 -12.16 -22.36
N LEU A 599 -42.33 -11.60 -22.33
CA LEU A 599 -41.08 -12.21 -21.89
C LEU A 599 -40.63 -11.53 -20.60
N ARG A 600 -40.51 -12.27 -19.50
CA ARG A 600 -39.90 -11.77 -18.26
C ARG A 600 -38.39 -11.94 -18.31
N LEU A 601 -37.70 -10.84 -17.99
CA LEU A 601 -36.26 -10.71 -18.04
C LEU A 601 -35.75 -10.23 -16.69
N ASP A 602 -34.86 -11.01 -16.07
CA ASP A 602 -34.06 -10.59 -14.92
C ASP A 602 -32.66 -10.19 -15.40
N VAL A 603 -32.21 -9.00 -14.99
CA VAL A 603 -30.89 -8.43 -15.29
C VAL A 603 -30.15 -8.19 -13.98
N GLN A 604 -28.88 -8.61 -13.92
CA GLN A 604 -27.97 -8.38 -12.79
C GLN A 604 -26.80 -7.51 -13.23
N ASN A 605 -26.42 -6.54 -12.37
CA ASN A 605 -25.36 -5.56 -12.60
C ASN A 605 -25.42 -4.95 -14.01
N LEU A 606 -26.48 -4.18 -14.28
CA LEU A 606 -26.65 -3.44 -15.53
C LEU A 606 -25.80 -2.15 -15.49
N TRP A 607 -24.82 -2.04 -16.39
CA TRP A 607 -24.09 -0.80 -16.67
C TRP A 607 -24.73 -0.05 -17.84
N VAL A 608 -24.79 1.27 -17.76
CA VAL A 608 -25.33 2.14 -18.82
C VAL A 608 -24.45 3.39 -18.95
N GLY A 609 -23.81 3.56 -20.11
CA GLY A 609 -22.90 4.68 -20.39
C GLY A 609 -21.75 4.79 -19.37
N GLN A 610 -21.86 5.76 -18.46
CA GLN A 610 -20.94 5.96 -17.33
C GLN A 610 -21.70 6.18 -16.00
N ASP A 611 -22.93 5.66 -15.87
CA ASP A 611 -23.69 5.73 -14.63
C ASP A 611 -23.34 4.58 -13.68
N ALA A 612 -23.73 4.71 -12.41
CA ALA A 612 -23.57 3.63 -11.43
C ALA A 612 -24.39 2.38 -11.85
N PRO A 613 -23.85 1.16 -11.70
CA PRO A 613 -24.55 -0.05 -12.09
C PRO A 613 -25.84 -0.25 -11.30
N VAL A 614 -26.91 -0.67 -11.98
CA VAL A 614 -28.16 -1.10 -11.34
C VAL A 614 -28.00 -2.58 -10.98
N PRO A 615 -27.92 -2.96 -9.68
CA PRO A 615 -27.45 -4.28 -9.27
C PRO A 615 -28.44 -5.39 -9.59
N LYS A 616 -29.74 -5.10 -9.55
CA LYS A 616 -30.80 -6.01 -9.99
C LYS A 616 -31.99 -5.23 -10.56
N LEU A 617 -32.52 -5.73 -11.67
CA LEU A 617 -33.68 -5.18 -12.37
C LEU A 617 -34.47 -6.30 -13.04
N SER A 618 -35.77 -6.41 -12.75
CA SER A 618 -36.70 -7.26 -13.51
C SER A 618 -37.59 -6.40 -14.42
N LEU A 619 -37.81 -6.84 -15.66
CA LEU A 619 -38.74 -6.21 -16.60
C LEU A 619 -39.58 -7.25 -17.37
N LEU A 620 -40.69 -6.80 -17.95
CA LEU A 620 -41.47 -7.53 -18.95
C LEU A 620 -41.35 -6.82 -20.31
N LEU A 621 -41.19 -7.59 -21.37
CA LEU A 621 -41.21 -7.11 -22.76
C LEU A 621 -42.33 -7.83 -23.52
N GLY A 622 -43.17 -7.12 -24.26
CA GLY A 622 -44.32 -7.72 -24.95
C GLY A 622 -44.77 -6.95 -26.18
N SER A 623 -45.82 -7.45 -26.83
CA SER A 623 -46.55 -6.70 -27.85
C SER A 623 -48.03 -7.03 -27.76
N ARG A 624 -48.87 -6.01 -27.54
CA ARG A 624 -50.32 -6.13 -27.33
C ARG A 624 -51.05 -5.33 -28.40
N ASP A 625 -52.01 -5.95 -29.07
CA ASP A 625 -52.78 -5.34 -30.17
C ASP A 625 -51.90 -4.74 -31.29
N GLY A 626 -50.71 -5.32 -31.49
CA GLY A 626 -49.68 -4.84 -32.42
C GLY A 626 -48.77 -3.72 -31.90
N VAL A 627 -49.01 -3.19 -30.69
CA VAL A 627 -48.19 -2.18 -30.04
C VAL A 627 -47.12 -2.87 -29.16
N PRO A 628 -45.82 -2.71 -29.45
CA PRO A 628 -44.76 -3.26 -28.62
C PRO A 628 -44.64 -2.45 -27.31
N TYR A 629 -44.29 -3.12 -26.21
CA TYR A 629 -44.18 -2.48 -24.90
C TYR A 629 -43.08 -3.06 -24.01
N MET A 630 -42.65 -2.24 -23.06
CA MET A 630 -41.80 -2.61 -21.93
C MET A 630 -42.49 -2.19 -20.62
N GLU A 631 -42.59 -3.11 -19.66
CA GLU A 631 -43.18 -2.86 -18.34
C GLU A 631 -42.15 -3.08 -17.24
N PHE A 632 -42.05 -2.14 -16.31
CA PHE A 632 -41.31 -2.25 -15.06
C PHE A 632 -42.25 -2.25 -13.87
N ARG A 633 -41.85 -2.90 -12.77
CA ARG A 633 -42.57 -2.93 -11.50
C ARG A 633 -41.64 -2.60 -10.34
N PRO A 634 -42.14 -1.95 -9.27
CA PRO A 634 -41.34 -1.65 -8.10
C PRO A 634 -40.93 -2.95 -7.40
N ALA A 635 -39.74 -2.93 -6.80
CA ALA A 635 -39.28 -4.05 -5.99
C ALA A 635 -40.04 -4.17 -4.67
N ASP A 636 -40.21 -5.41 -4.22
CA ASP A 636 -40.74 -5.73 -2.90
C ASP A 636 -39.84 -5.17 -1.78
N LYS A 637 -40.39 -5.14 -0.56
CA LYS A 637 -39.69 -4.61 0.64
C LYS A 637 -38.32 -5.27 0.90
N ASP A 638 -38.16 -6.52 0.47
CA ASP A 638 -36.92 -7.31 0.58
C ASP A 638 -35.91 -7.06 -0.57
N GLY A 639 -36.23 -6.18 -1.53
CA GLY A 639 -35.42 -5.98 -2.75
C GLY A 639 -35.50 -7.14 -3.76
N LYS A 640 -36.46 -8.05 -3.62
CA LYS A 640 -36.59 -9.27 -4.44
C LYS A 640 -37.57 -9.07 -5.59
N GLY A 641 -37.05 -9.08 -6.83
CA GLY A 641 -37.83 -8.98 -8.07
C GLY A 641 -38.32 -7.55 -8.33
N GLY A 642 -38.31 -7.12 -9.60
CA GLY A 642 -38.66 -5.74 -9.98
C GLY A 642 -37.48 -4.77 -9.97
N VAL A 643 -37.77 -3.48 -9.83
CA VAL A 643 -36.81 -2.36 -9.88
C VAL A 643 -36.90 -1.55 -8.60
N ALA A 644 -35.77 -1.14 -8.00
CA ALA A 644 -35.78 -0.34 -6.78
C ALA A 644 -36.63 0.94 -6.95
N ARG A 645 -37.54 1.21 -6.00
CA ARG A 645 -38.58 2.25 -6.13
C ARG A 645 -38.07 3.67 -6.42
N SER A 646 -36.80 3.97 -6.11
CA SER A 646 -36.14 5.26 -6.37
C SER A 646 -35.61 5.42 -7.80
N LEU A 647 -35.45 4.34 -8.58
CA LEU A 647 -34.81 4.39 -9.89
C LEU A 647 -35.73 4.85 -11.01
N LEU A 648 -37.04 4.60 -10.91
CA LEU A 648 -38.03 4.92 -11.94
C LEU A 648 -39.26 5.62 -11.31
N PRO A 649 -40.01 6.45 -12.06
CA PRO A 649 -41.29 6.98 -11.61
C PRO A 649 -42.39 5.91 -11.68
N TRP A 650 -43.38 6.02 -10.80
CA TRP A 650 -44.52 5.11 -10.71
C TRP A 650 -45.83 5.90 -10.83
N PRO A 651 -46.34 6.16 -12.05
CA PRO A 651 -47.55 6.95 -12.26
C PRO A 651 -48.80 6.23 -11.76
N GLU A 652 -49.65 6.90 -10.98
CA GLU A 652 -50.94 6.33 -10.53
C GLU A 652 -51.83 5.93 -11.72
N GLU A 653 -51.73 6.67 -12.84
CA GLU A 653 -52.42 6.43 -14.11
C GLU A 653 -52.17 5.04 -14.73
N PHE A 654 -51.09 4.34 -14.33
CA PHE A 654 -50.74 3.01 -14.86
C PHE A 654 -50.93 1.88 -13.85
N LYS A 655 -51.30 2.18 -12.60
CA LYS A 655 -51.53 1.20 -11.54
C LYS A 655 -52.57 0.15 -11.97
N ASP A 656 -52.34 -1.12 -11.64
CA ASP A 656 -53.26 -2.23 -11.91
C ASP A 656 -53.62 -3.02 -10.64
N GLU A 657 -54.38 -4.11 -10.79
CA GLU A 657 -54.80 -4.99 -9.68
C GLU A 657 -53.61 -5.63 -8.94
N GLN A 658 -52.42 -5.66 -9.55
CA GLN A 658 -51.20 -6.27 -9.03
C GLN A 658 -50.21 -5.22 -8.48
N GLY A 659 -50.48 -3.92 -8.65
CA GLY A 659 -49.79 -2.83 -7.95
C GLY A 659 -49.39 -1.64 -8.83
N ASP A 660 -48.38 -0.90 -8.38
CA ASP A 660 -47.78 0.18 -9.16
C ASP A 660 -46.94 -0.42 -10.31
N ARG A 661 -46.95 0.21 -11.48
CA ARG A 661 -46.10 -0.18 -12.61
C ARG A 661 -45.79 1.01 -13.51
N LEU A 662 -44.72 0.88 -14.30
CA LEU A 662 -44.38 1.82 -15.36
C LEU A 662 -44.45 1.08 -16.71
N LEU A 663 -45.44 1.42 -17.53
CA LEU A 663 -45.61 0.87 -18.88
C LEU A 663 -45.16 1.87 -19.95
N ILE A 664 -44.34 1.39 -20.88
CA ILE A 664 -43.77 2.17 -21.99
C ILE A 664 -44.19 1.46 -23.30
N ALA A 665 -45.19 2.00 -24.00
CA ALA A 665 -45.77 1.44 -25.23
C ALA A 665 -46.16 2.57 -26.23
N PRO A 666 -45.21 3.37 -26.75
CA PRO A 666 -45.50 4.72 -27.24
C PRO A 666 -46.46 4.82 -28.44
N GLY A 667 -46.64 3.73 -29.20
CA GLY A 667 -47.65 3.62 -30.25
C GLY A 667 -49.10 3.39 -29.77
N ALA A 668 -49.36 3.37 -28.46
CA ALA A 668 -50.69 3.10 -27.92
C ALA A 668 -51.74 4.16 -28.33
N PRO A 669 -52.96 3.77 -28.73
CA PRO A 669 -53.96 4.72 -29.21
C PRO A 669 -54.66 5.53 -28.10
N GLY A 670 -55.34 6.62 -28.50
CA GLY A 670 -56.30 7.34 -27.66
C GLY A 670 -55.68 8.17 -26.53
N ALA A 671 -56.36 8.21 -25.38
CA ALA A 671 -55.87 8.93 -24.19
C ALA A 671 -54.65 8.25 -23.55
N TYR A 672 -54.56 6.92 -23.66
CA TYR A 672 -53.51 6.13 -23.02
C TYR A 672 -52.12 6.42 -23.61
N GLY A 673 -52.01 6.54 -24.94
CA GLY A 673 -50.77 6.99 -25.58
C GLY A 673 -50.33 8.40 -25.19
N LYS A 674 -51.28 9.31 -24.89
CA LYS A 674 -50.95 10.66 -24.42
C LYS A 674 -50.34 10.64 -23.03
N ALA A 675 -50.92 9.86 -22.10
CA ALA A 675 -50.35 9.63 -20.78
C ALA A 675 -48.92 9.05 -20.87
N GLN A 676 -48.71 8.04 -21.72
CA GLN A 676 -47.38 7.47 -21.91
C GLN A 676 -46.38 8.44 -22.55
N ALA A 677 -46.76 9.23 -23.54
CA ALA A 677 -45.90 10.28 -24.10
C ALA A 677 -45.53 11.35 -23.05
N GLN A 678 -46.47 11.69 -22.15
CA GLN A 678 -46.22 12.60 -21.03
C GLN A 678 -45.22 12.02 -20.03
N VAL A 679 -45.35 10.73 -19.66
CA VAL A 679 -44.43 10.04 -18.74
C VAL A 679 -43.05 9.82 -19.38
N VAL A 680 -42.97 9.37 -20.64
CA VAL A 680 -41.70 9.18 -21.38
C VAL A 680 -40.93 10.50 -21.54
N SER A 681 -41.64 11.63 -21.71
CA SER A 681 -41.03 12.97 -21.72
C SER A 681 -40.80 13.56 -20.31
N GLY A 682 -41.08 12.81 -19.25
CA GLY A 682 -40.85 13.17 -17.84
C GLY A 682 -39.79 12.33 -17.13
N LEU A 683 -39.18 11.35 -17.81
CA LEU A 683 -38.04 10.58 -17.30
C LEU A 683 -36.80 11.48 -17.13
N SER A 684 -35.95 11.17 -16.15
CA SER A 684 -34.64 11.81 -16.01
C SER A 684 -33.64 11.34 -17.08
N ALA A 685 -32.48 11.98 -17.19
CA ALA A 685 -31.45 11.59 -18.17
C ALA A 685 -30.91 10.17 -17.92
N SER A 686 -30.62 9.81 -16.67
CA SER A 686 -30.21 8.45 -16.32
C SER A 686 -31.31 7.43 -16.59
N GLN A 687 -32.56 7.74 -16.23
CA GLN A 687 -33.74 6.89 -16.51
C GLN A 687 -33.95 6.64 -18.00
N TRP A 688 -33.88 7.70 -18.81
CA TRP A 688 -34.01 7.61 -20.26
C TRP A 688 -32.89 6.77 -20.87
N ARG A 689 -31.64 7.04 -20.48
CA ARG A 689 -30.48 6.28 -20.95
C ARG A 689 -30.56 4.81 -20.52
N MET A 690 -31.10 4.50 -19.34
CA MET A 690 -31.36 3.13 -18.89
C MET A 690 -32.40 2.41 -19.75
N VAL A 691 -33.55 3.03 -20.06
CA VAL A 691 -34.58 2.43 -20.93
C VAL A 691 -34.06 2.18 -22.34
N LYS A 692 -33.35 3.16 -22.93
CA LYS A 692 -32.71 2.99 -24.26
C LYS A 692 -31.60 1.94 -24.24
N GLY A 693 -30.76 1.93 -23.20
CA GLY A 693 -29.69 0.98 -23.01
C GLY A 693 -30.19 -0.45 -22.88
N LEU A 694 -31.24 -0.68 -22.09
CA LEU A 694 -31.91 -1.99 -21.98
C LEU A 694 -32.43 -2.49 -23.34
N LEU A 695 -33.01 -1.62 -24.17
CA LEU A 695 -33.49 -2.00 -25.50
C LEU A 695 -32.35 -2.37 -26.46
N VAL A 696 -31.25 -1.60 -26.46
CA VAL A 696 -30.04 -1.90 -27.25
C VAL A 696 -29.38 -3.20 -26.77
N LEU A 697 -29.30 -3.39 -25.45
CA LEU A 697 -28.78 -4.60 -24.83
C LEU A 697 -29.63 -5.81 -25.22
N MET A 698 -30.96 -5.76 -25.08
CA MET A 698 -31.84 -6.86 -25.49
C MET A 698 -31.74 -7.13 -27.00
N GLY A 699 -31.74 -6.09 -27.85
CA GLY A 699 -31.59 -6.23 -29.30
C GLY A 699 -30.31 -6.99 -29.71
N SER A 700 -29.22 -6.84 -28.94
CA SER A 700 -27.97 -7.58 -29.17
C SER A 700 -27.92 -8.96 -28.48
N GLN A 701 -28.48 -9.10 -27.27
CA GLN A 701 -28.32 -10.29 -26.43
C GLN A 701 -29.47 -11.32 -26.55
N VAL A 702 -30.62 -11.00 -27.16
CA VAL A 702 -31.75 -11.95 -27.31
C VAL A 702 -31.33 -13.26 -27.99
N ASN A 703 -30.36 -13.23 -28.90
CA ASN A 703 -29.82 -14.43 -29.55
C ASN A 703 -28.99 -15.33 -28.62
N ARG A 704 -28.54 -14.83 -27.46
CA ARG A 704 -27.79 -15.56 -26.43
C ARG A 704 -28.69 -16.06 -25.27
N LEU A 705 -29.93 -15.60 -25.19
CA LEU A 705 -30.91 -16.12 -24.23
C LEU A 705 -31.27 -17.58 -24.57
N ASN A 706 -31.61 -18.39 -23.56
CA ASN A 706 -31.98 -19.80 -23.69
C ASN A 706 -33.39 -20.03 -24.28
N LEU A 707 -33.75 -19.26 -25.30
CA LEU A 707 -35.00 -19.36 -26.06
C LEU A 707 -34.93 -20.57 -27.00
N ARG A 708 -35.88 -21.50 -26.86
CA ARG A 708 -35.85 -22.82 -27.53
C ARG A 708 -36.00 -22.75 -29.05
N GLU A 709 -36.72 -21.77 -29.57
CA GLU A 709 -37.04 -21.66 -31.00
C GLU A 709 -36.44 -20.41 -31.65
N GLN A 710 -36.04 -20.54 -32.92
CA GLN A 710 -35.49 -19.44 -33.71
C GLN A 710 -36.54 -18.38 -34.07
N ALA A 711 -37.80 -18.77 -34.23
CA ALA A 711 -38.93 -17.86 -34.45
C ALA A 711 -39.14 -16.93 -33.25
N ASP A 712 -39.13 -17.47 -32.03
CA ASP A 712 -39.23 -16.68 -30.80
C ASP A 712 -38.10 -15.65 -30.67
N ARG A 713 -36.85 -16.04 -30.97
CA ARG A 713 -35.72 -15.09 -30.97
C ARG A 713 -35.95 -13.93 -31.95
N LEU A 714 -36.44 -14.22 -33.15
CA LEU A 714 -36.73 -13.19 -34.16
C LEU A 714 -37.89 -12.27 -33.72
N HIS A 715 -38.92 -12.82 -33.07
CA HIS A 715 -40.05 -12.07 -32.52
C HIS A 715 -39.61 -11.02 -31.49
N TRP A 716 -38.78 -11.41 -30.51
CA TRP A 716 -38.29 -10.48 -29.48
C TRP A 716 -37.28 -9.45 -30.02
N VAL A 717 -36.48 -9.79 -31.05
CA VAL A 717 -35.63 -8.81 -31.77
C VAL A 717 -36.47 -7.79 -32.54
N ASN A 718 -37.57 -8.21 -33.17
CA ASN A 718 -38.50 -7.26 -33.82
C ASN A 718 -39.14 -6.34 -32.78
N ILE A 719 -39.67 -6.87 -31.66
CA ILE A 719 -40.30 -6.06 -30.59
C ILE A 719 -39.32 -5.02 -30.02
N THR A 720 -38.06 -5.38 -29.74
CA THR A 720 -37.08 -4.40 -29.23
C THR A 720 -36.74 -3.32 -30.25
N ARG A 721 -36.56 -3.68 -31.54
CA ARG A 721 -36.34 -2.71 -32.63
C ARG A 721 -37.53 -1.76 -32.78
N ASP A 722 -38.73 -2.29 -32.84
CA ASP A 722 -39.94 -1.54 -33.18
C ASP A 722 -40.34 -0.61 -32.02
N LEU A 723 -40.16 -1.06 -30.76
CA LEU A 723 -40.27 -0.20 -29.58
C LEU A 723 -39.19 0.89 -29.54
N THR A 724 -37.95 0.58 -29.95
CA THR A 724 -36.87 1.57 -30.05
C THR A 724 -37.22 2.67 -31.05
N GLN A 725 -37.75 2.31 -32.22
CA GLN A 725 -38.21 3.26 -33.24
C GLN A 725 -39.38 4.13 -32.75
N GLN A 726 -40.37 3.54 -32.06
CA GLN A 726 -41.48 4.31 -31.47
C GLN A 726 -41.00 5.28 -30.39
N LEU A 727 -40.02 4.90 -29.58
CA LEU A 727 -39.40 5.76 -28.57
C LEU A 727 -38.62 6.93 -29.17
N ASP A 728 -37.95 6.73 -30.30
CA ASP A 728 -37.24 7.79 -31.03
C ASP A 728 -38.18 8.71 -31.85
N ALA A 729 -39.44 8.29 -32.07
CA ALA A 729 -40.48 9.10 -32.70
C ALA A 729 -41.32 9.90 -31.70
N VAL A 730 -41.56 9.37 -30.48
CA VAL A 730 -42.39 10.00 -29.45
C VAL A 730 -41.58 10.87 -28.48
N SER A 731 -40.32 10.53 -28.22
CA SER A 731 -39.40 11.42 -27.50
C SER A 731 -38.59 12.28 -28.46
N SER A 732 -38.21 13.48 -28.03
CA SER A 732 -37.23 14.32 -28.73
C SER A 732 -35.78 13.83 -28.57
N GLY A 733 -35.56 12.83 -27.72
CA GLY A 733 -34.25 12.40 -27.26
C GLY A 733 -33.52 13.39 -26.34
N VAL A 734 -34.21 14.42 -25.80
CA VAL A 734 -33.65 15.43 -24.90
C VAL A 734 -34.22 15.27 -23.49
N HIS A 735 -33.35 14.87 -22.55
CA HIS A 735 -33.68 14.58 -21.15
C HIS A 735 -32.57 15.13 -20.23
N PHE A 736 -32.85 15.39 -18.96
CA PHE A 736 -31.89 15.94 -17.98
C PHE A 736 -32.12 15.30 -16.60
N GLU A 737 -31.14 15.35 -15.70
CA GLU A 737 -31.29 14.74 -14.37
C GLU A 737 -31.95 15.70 -13.36
N SER A 738 -31.55 16.96 -13.36
CA SER A 738 -32.25 18.04 -12.68
C SER A 738 -31.99 19.39 -13.36
N ALA A 739 -32.76 20.41 -13.02
CA ALA A 739 -32.31 21.79 -13.22
C ALA A 739 -32.64 22.64 -12.00
N GLU A 740 -31.82 23.67 -11.79
CA GLU A 740 -31.84 24.50 -10.59
C GLU A 740 -31.68 25.98 -10.98
N VAL A 741 -32.45 26.83 -10.31
CA VAL A 741 -32.28 28.29 -10.39
C VAL A 741 -31.14 28.67 -9.47
N MET A 742 -30.05 29.21 -10.03
CA MET A 742 -28.87 29.62 -9.27
C MET A 742 -28.98 31.06 -8.76
N ALA A 743 -29.57 31.96 -9.55
CA ALA A 743 -29.74 33.36 -9.19
C ALA A 743 -30.88 34.01 -10.00
N VAL A 744 -31.46 35.07 -9.44
CA VAL A 744 -32.27 36.06 -10.16
C VAL A 744 -31.63 37.43 -9.94
N THR A 745 -31.50 38.22 -11.01
CA THR A 745 -30.82 39.51 -11.03
C THR A 745 -31.57 40.51 -11.92
N GLN A 746 -31.28 41.80 -11.74
CA GLN A 746 -31.76 42.87 -12.62
C GLN A 746 -30.57 43.69 -13.11
N PRO A 747 -30.01 43.38 -14.29
CA PRO A 747 -28.83 44.08 -14.81
C PRO A 747 -29.15 45.50 -15.31
N GLU A 748 -30.40 45.78 -15.67
CA GLU A 748 -30.88 47.09 -16.11
C GLU A 748 -32.34 47.31 -15.70
N ALA A 749 -32.76 48.57 -15.57
CA ALA A 749 -34.13 48.90 -15.20
C ALA A 749 -35.12 48.45 -16.29
N GLY A 750 -36.00 47.49 -15.96
CA GLY A 750 -36.93 46.88 -16.91
C GLY A 750 -36.44 45.60 -17.58
N THR A 751 -35.34 44.99 -17.11
CA THR A 751 -34.96 43.62 -17.48
C THR A 751 -34.70 42.79 -16.22
N GLU A 752 -35.38 41.64 -16.11
CA GLU A 752 -35.14 40.65 -15.06
C GLU A 752 -34.52 39.40 -15.68
N VAL A 753 -33.45 38.89 -15.09
CA VAL A 753 -32.66 37.76 -15.60
C VAL A 753 -32.56 36.67 -14.55
N MET A 754 -32.72 35.42 -14.96
CA MET A 754 -32.58 34.24 -14.13
C MET A 754 -31.48 33.33 -14.70
N ARG A 755 -30.51 32.94 -13.86
CA ARG A 755 -29.47 31.99 -14.23
C ARG A 755 -29.92 30.57 -13.87
N VAL A 756 -30.00 29.70 -14.87
CA VAL A 756 -30.45 28.30 -14.73
C VAL A 756 -29.27 27.36 -15.01
N ALA A 757 -29.11 26.35 -14.15
CA ALA A 757 -28.18 25.24 -14.36
C ALA A 757 -28.97 23.96 -14.59
N ILE A 758 -28.76 23.28 -15.72
CA ILE A 758 -29.25 21.92 -15.99
C ILE A 758 -28.11 20.93 -15.71
N ARG A 759 -28.38 19.89 -14.93
CA ARG A 759 -27.46 18.79 -14.64
C ARG A 759 -27.73 17.60 -15.55
N ASP A 760 -26.66 16.99 -16.06
CA ASP A 760 -26.63 15.84 -16.96
C ASP A 760 -27.66 15.91 -18.10
N LEU A 761 -27.56 16.95 -18.94
CA LEU A 761 -28.40 17.08 -20.13
C LEU A 761 -27.94 16.06 -21.19
N SER A 762 -28.78 15.08 -21.47
CA SER A 762 -28.61 14.09 -22.53
C SER A 762 -29.43 14.51 -23.75
N SER A 763 -28.78 14.64 -24.92
CA SER A 763 -29.46 14.88 -26.21
C SER A 763 -28.99 13.89 -27.27
N ARG A 764 -29.86 12.94 -27.65
CA ARG A 764 -29.59 11.81 -28.56
C ARG A 764 -28.34 11.02 -28.14
N ASN A 765 -27.16 11.37 -28.66
CA ASN A 765 -25.86 10.74 -28.37
C ASN A 765 -24.88 11.63 -27.60
N THR A 766 -25.26 12.86 -27.24
CA THR A 766 -24.40 13.83 -26.55
C THR A 766 -24.79 13.94 -25.07
N ARG A 767 -23.82 13.76 -24.17
CA ARG A 767 -23.95 14.01 -22.72
C ARG A 767 -23.31 15.34 -22.36
N VAL A 768 -24.03 16.20 -21.65
CA VAL A 768 -23.57 17.52 -21.19
C VAL A 768 -23.72 17.56 -19.66
N PRO A 769 -22.67 17.21 -18.89
CA PRO A 769 -22.77 16.96 -17.45
C PRO A 769 -23.30 18.15 -16.62
N MET A 770 -23.03 19.37 -17.07
CA MET A 770 -23.68 20.58 -16.56
C MET A 770 -23.75 21.63 -17.66
N CYS A 771 -24.95 22.16 -17.93
CA CYS A 771 -25.21 23.24 -18.86
C CYS A 771 -25.74 24.45 -18.08
N VAL A 772 -25.15 25.64 -18.26
CA VAL A 772 -25.59 26.87 -17.57
C VAL A 772 -25.90 27.95 -18.60
N PHE A 773 -27.08 28.55 -18.49
CA PHE A 773 -27.54 29.66 -19.34
C PHE A 773 -28.37 30.66 -18.53
N GLU A 774 -28.68 31.78 -19.15
CA GLU A 774 -29.45 32.86 -18.53
C GLU A 774 -30.75 33.09 -19.33
N LEU A 775 -31.87 33.18 -18.64
CA LEU A 775 -33.18 33.52 -19.18
C LEU A 775 -33.51 34.95 -18.80
N GLY A 776 -33.89 35.79 -19.76
CA GLY A 776 -34.20 37.18 -19.51
C GLY A 776 -35.57 37.58 -20.03
N ILE A 777 -36.29 38.39 -19.25
CA ILE A 777 -37.50 39.09 -19.70
C ILE A 777 -37.23 40.58 -19.66
N LYS A 778 -37.27 41.22 -20.84
CA LYS A 778 -37.29 42.68 -20.96
C LYS A 778 -38.73 43.17 -21.01
N TYR A 779 -39.10 44.01 -20.06
CA TYR A 779 -40.46 44.48 -19.80
C TYR A 779 -40.54 46.01 -19.72
N LYS A 780 -41.76 46.54 -19.80
CA LYS A 780 -42.05 47.95 -19.56
C LYS A 780 -43.09 48.06 -18.45
N THR A 781 -42.76 48.78 -17.38
CA THR A 781 -43.69 49.08 -16.30
C THR A 781 -44.80 50.00 -16.81
N LEU A 782 -46.05 49.58 -16.66
CA LEU A 782 -47.25 50.36 -16.96
C LEU A 782 -48.06 50.57 -15.67
N LYS A 783 -49.08 51.46 -15.71
CA LYS A 783 -50.01 51.65 -14.58
C LYS A 783 -50.80 50.39 -14.21
N SER A 784 -50.83 49.39 -15.09
CA SER A 784 -51.46 48.07 -14.91
C SER A 784 -50.48 46.97 -14.50
N GLY A 785 -49.24 47.31 -14.09
CA GLY A 785 -48.17 46.35 -13.80
C GLY A 785 -47.12 46.22 -14.92
N PRO A 786 -46.15 45.30 -14.78
CA PRO A 786 -45.11 45.07 -15.78
C PRO A 786 -45.69 44.40 -17.04
N SER A 787 -45.30 44.89 -18.22
CA SER A 787 -45.68 44.33 -19.52
C SER A 787 -44.45 43.78 -20.25
N PRO A 788 -44.28 42.45 -20.38
CA PRO A 788 -43.19 41.84 -21.15
C PRO A 788 -43.21 42.28 -22.63
N GLN A 789 -42.03 42.59 -23.18
CA GLN A 789 -41.83 43.02 -24.58
C GLN A 789 -40.97 42.03 -25.38
N MET A 790 -40.00 41.37 -24.72
CA MET A 790 -39.08 40.40 -25.32
C MET A 790 -38.60 39.41 -24.25
N PHE A 791 -38.53 38.13 -24.61
CA PHE A 791 -37.83 37.09 -23.87
C PHE A 791 -36.51 36.78 -24.56
N PHE A 792 -35.46 36.45 -23.81
CA PHE A 792 -34.19 35.99 -24.37
C PHE A 792 -33.57 34.83 -23.60
N MET A 793 -32.78 34.03 -24.30
CA MET A 793 -31.91 33.00 -23.74
C MET A 793 -30.46 33.31 -24.11
N ASP A 794 -29.60 33.49 -23.11
CA ASP A 794 -28.17 33.76 -23.28
C ASP A 794 -27.34 32.54 -22.87
N PHE A 795 -26.63 31.96 -23.83
CA PHE A 795 -25.70 30.85 -23.63
C PHE A 795 -24.26 31.34 -23.71
N ARG A 796 -23.49 31.18 -22.62
CA ARG A 796 -22.08 31.58 -22.52
C ARG A 796 -21.25 30.50 -21.83
N PRO A 797 -19.95 30.34 -22.14
CA PRO A 797 -19.10 29.29 -21.55
C PRO A 797 -18.76 29.61 -20.07
N TRP A 798 -19.52 29.03 -19.13
CA TRP A 798 -19.25 29.16 -17.70
C TRP A 798 -18.16 28.18 -17.22
N LYS A 799 -17.33 28.59 -16.26
CA LYS A 799 -16.28 27.73 -15.67
C LYS A 799 -16.89 26.47 -15.02
N GLY A 800 -16.61 25.31 -15.60
CA GLY A 800 -17.12 24.01 -15.14
C GLY A 800 -18.45 23.58 -15.79
N ALA A 801 -19.07 24.43 -16.61
CA ALA A 801 -20.20 24.04 -17.46
C ALA A 801 -19.72 23.79 -18.90
N VAL A 802 -20.48 23.00 -19.64
CA VAL A 802 -20.30 22.74 -21.07
C VAL A 802 -21.53 23.25 -21.80
N LEU A 803 -21.33 23.91 -22.95
CA LEU A 803 -22.44 24.39 -23.78
C LEU A 803 -23.12 23.23 -24.50
N PRO A 804 -24.45 23.27 -24.69
CA PRO A 804 -25.20 22.13 -25.20
C PRO A 804 -25.21 22.05 -26.74
N PHE A 805 -24.19 22.61 -27.39
CA PHE A 805 -24.14 22.85 -28.83
C PHE A 805 -23.05 22.06 -29.52
N VAL A 806 -23.35 21.57 -30.73
CA VAL A 806 -22.36 20.95 -31.60
C VAL A 806 -21.43 22.00 -32.21
N ASN A 807 -21.94 23.21 -32.49
CA ASN A 807 -21.16 24.30 -33.07
C ASN A 807 -21.53 25.65 -32.47
N PHE A 808 -20.90 26.02 -31.34
CA PHE A 808 -21.15 27.30 -30.67
C PHE A 808 -20.74 28.50 -31.53
N LYS A 809 -21.74 29.16 -32.10
CA LYS A 809 -21.63 30.44 -32.82
C LYS A 809 -22.16 31.57 -31.92
N PRO A 810 -21.31 32.35 -31.22
CA PRO A 810 -21.78 33.53 -30.51
C PRO A 810 -22.25 34.61 -31.50
N ASN A 811 -23.31 35.33 -31.14
CA ASN A 811 -23.84 36.47 -31.92
C ASN A 811 -23.79 37.79 -31.14
N SER A 812 -23.37 37.75 -29.87
CA SER A 812 -23.35 38.86 -28.92
C SER A 812 -22.08 38.83 -28.08
N LYS A 813 -21.69 39.98 -27.52
CA LYS A 813 -20.50 40.12 -26.68
C LYS A 813 -20.73 41.17 -25.59
N ASP A 814 -20.30 40.88 -24.37
CA ASP A 814 -20.30 41.80 -23.23
C ASP A 814 -18.97 41.73 -22.45
N GLU A 815 -18.89 42.41 -21.31
CA GLU A 815 -17.70 42.49 -20.45
C GLU A 815 -17.23 41.13 -19.92
N GLN A 816 -18.10 40.11 -19.90
CA GLN A 816 -17.80 38.76 -19.42
C GLN A 816 -17.45 37.78 -20.57
N GLY A 817 -17.64 38.19 -21.83
CA GLY A 817 -17.20 37.42 -23.00
C GLY A 817 -18.22 37.37 -24.14
N GLU A 818 -18.04 36.38 -25.01
CA GLU A 818 -18.89 36.12 -26.17
C GLU A 818 -19.99 35.11 -25.84
N PHE A 819 -21.20 35.38 -26.31
CA PHE A 819 -22.39 34.60 -26.01
C PHE A 819 -23.36 34.51 -27.20
N LEU A 820 -24.16 33.44 -27.19
CA LEU A 820 -25.27 33.26 -28.12
C LEU A 820 -26.56 33.72 -27.43
N ARG A 821 -27.13 34.83 -27.91
CA ARG A 821 -28.44 35.34 -27.50
C ARG A 821 -29.52 34.92 -28.48
N ILE A 822 -30.56 34.27 -27.99
CA ILE A 822 -31.74 33.88 -28.76
C ILE A 822 -32.89 34.76 -28.29
N SER A 823 -33.36 35.67 -29.13
CA SER A 823 -34.40 36.65 -28.77
C SER A 823 -35.76 36.29 -29.38
N ILE A 824 -36.80 36.28 -28.56
CA ILE A 824 -38.18 36.01 -28.96
C ILE A 824 -39.04 37.24 -28.66
N HIS A 825 -39.59 37.84 -29.73
CA HIS A 825 -40.41 39.04 -29.63
C HIS A 825 -41.89 38.71 -29.53
N ARG A 826 -42.61 39.39 -28.63
CA ARG A 826 -44.05 39.18 -28.45
C ARG A 826 -44.84 39.65 -29.68
N ALA A 827 -45.53 38.73 -30.34
CA ALA A 827 -46.31 39.02 -31.53
C ALA A 827 -47.41 40.06 -31.23
N GLY A 828 -47.47 41.14 -32.03
CA GLY A 828 -48.58 42.11 -32.02
C GLY A 828 -48.23 43.60 -32.05
N ARG A 829 -46.97 44.02 -31.85
CA ARG A 829 -46.59 45.45 -31.82
C ARG A 829 -45.54 45.91 -32.85
N ASN A 830 -44.81 45.01 -33.49
CA ASN A 830 -43.86 45.38 -34.53
C ASN A 830 -43.81 44.30 -35.61
N LYS A 831 -44.28 44.58 -36.83
CA LYS A 831 -44.33 43.60 -37.93
C LYS A 831 -42.96 43.36 -38.59
N ASN A 832 -41.98 44.21 -38.30
CA ASN A 832 -40.67 44.22 -38.95
C ASN A 832 -39.54 43.63 -38.06
N LYS A 833 -39.89 42.86 -37.03
CA LYS A 833 -38.93 42.10 -36.23
C LYS A 833 -39.24 40.61 -36.33
N THR A 834 -38.49 39.91 -37.16
CA THR A 834 -38.33 38.46 -37.11
C THR A 834 -37.63 38.04 -35.81
N ASN A 835 -37.82 36.79 -35.38
CA ASN A 835 -36.95 36.21 -34.35
C ASN A 835 -35.60 35.90 -35.01
N GLU A 836 -34.50 36.38 -34.44
CA GLU A 836 -33.16 36.23 -35.00
C GLU A 836 -32.46 35.03 -34.34
N TYR A 837 -32.32 33.93 -35.07
CA TYR A 837 -31.44 32.82 -34.74
C TYR A 837 -31.01 32.06 -36.00
N GLU A 838 -29.69 32.03 -36.29
CA GLU A 838 -29.10 31.06 -37.21
C GLU A 838 -28.50 29.92 -36.39
N LEU A 839 -29.21 28.80 -36.35
CA LEU A 839 -28.83 27.57 -35.67
C LEU A 839 -28.78 26.44 -36.69
N ASP A 840 -27.96 25.42 -36.46
CA ASP A 840 -28.09 24.18 -37.25
C ASP A 840 -29.27 23.33 -36.74
N GLY A 841 -29.65 22.31 -37.51
CA GLY A 841 -30.83 21.49 -37.20
C GLY A 841 -30.73 20.72 -35.87
N GLN A 842 -29.51 20.39 -35.40
CA GLN A 842 -29.33 19.70 -34.12
C GLN A 842 -29.41 20.68 -32.95
N ASP A 843 -28.71 21.81 -33.04
CA ASP A 843 -28.72 22.84 -32.00
C ASP A 843 -30.13 23.47 -31.87
N SER A 844 -30.86 23.61 -32.98
CA SER A 844 -32.29 24.02 -33.01
C SER A 844 -33.20 23.05 -32.26
N HIS A 845 -33.04 21.73 -32.48
CA HIS A 845 -33.76 20.72 -31.72
C HIS A 845 -33.43 20.79 -30.22
N VAL A 846 -32.17 21.01 -29.84
CA VAL A 846 -31.76 21.12 -28.43
C VAL A 846 -32.43 22.31 -27.76
N ILE A 847 -32.33 23.51 -28.36
CA ILE A 847 -32.89 24.75 -27.78
C ILE A 847 -34.41 24.67 -27.61
N ALA A 848 -35.13 24.20 -28.64
CA ALA A 848 -36.59 24.11 -28.56
C ALA A 848 -37.06 23.11 -27.49
N HIS A 849 -36.28 22.06 -27.21
CA HIS A 849 -36.58 21.13 -26.12
C HIS A 849 -36.08 21.59 -24.76
N ILE A 850 -35.01 22.40 -24.65
CA ILE A 850 -34.74 23.18 -23.43
C ILE A 850 -35.94 24.09 -23.15
N GLY A 851 -36.50 24.77 -24.16
CA GLY A 851 -37.74 25.56 -24.03
C GLY A 851 -38.94 24.73 -23.55
N ALA A 852 -39.18 23.56 -24.14
CA ALA A 852 -40.24 22.64 -23.73
C ALA A 852 -40.06 22.11 -22.29
N SER A 853 -38.82 21.80 -21.90
CA SER A 853 -38.44 21.37 -20.56
C SER A 853 -38.52 22.50 -19.54
N LEU A 854 -38.23 23.75 -19.92
CA LEU A 854 -38.34 24.91 -19.04
C LEU A 854 -39.77 25.11 -18.54
N SER A 855 -40.78 24.95 -19.40
CA SER A 855 -42.19 24.96 -18.97
C SER A 855 -42.54 23.86 -17.93
N LYS A 856 -41.77 22.76 -17.85
CA LYS A 856 -41.91 21.76 -16.78
C LYS A 856 -41.12 22.14 -15.52
N LEU A 857 -39.85 22.52 -15.69
CA LEU A 857 -38.89 22.89 -14.64
C LEU A 857 -39.30 24.10 -13.82
N VAL A 858 -39.94 25.08 -14.44
CA VAL A 858 -40.37 26.34 -13.81
C VAL A 858 -41.56 26.12 -12.88
N VAL A 859 -42.45 25.20 -13.24
CA VAL A 859 -43.72 24.94 -12.54
C VAL A 859 -43.52 24.17 -11.23
N ASP A 860 -42.56 23.23 -11.16
CA ASP A 860 -42.39 22.39 -9.97
C ASP A 860 -41.43 22.99 -8.93
N LYS A 861 -42.01 23.81 -8.04
CA LYS A 861 -41.49 24.30 -6.74
C LYS A 861 -40.24 25.18 -6.74
N ILE A 862 -39.28 25.01 -7.64
CA ILE A 862 -37.95 25.66 -7.60
C ILE A 862 -38.06 27.19 -7.56
N PHE A 863 -38.96 27.77 -8.37
CA PHE A 863 -39.18 29.21 -8.45
C PHE A 863 -39.69 29.84 -7.15
N LYS A 864 -40.49 29.11 -6.33
CA LYS A 864 -41.15 29.67 -5.14
C LYS A 864 -40.16 30.06 -4.02
N ARG A 865 -38.87 29.75 -4.17
CA ARG A 865 -37.80 30.13 -3.25
C ARG A 865 -37.18 31.50 -3.56
N PHE A 866 -37.41 32.06 -4.74
CA PHE A 866 -36.79 33.32 -5.19
C PHE A 866 -37.83 34.43 -5.34
N VAL A 867 -37.47 35.64 -4.87
CA VAL A 867 -38.29 36.84 -5.09
C VAL A 867 -38.04 37.34 -6.51
N THR A 868 -39.12 37.49 -7.28
CA THR A 868 -39.10 38.07 -8.64
C THR A 868 -39.97 39.32 -8.68
N THR A 869 -39.58 40.32 -9.47
CA THR A 869 -40.30 41.59 -9.62
C THR A 869 -41.39 41.50 -10.68
N LEU A 870 -41.26 40.56 -11.62
CA LEU A 870 -42.33 40.20 -12.55
C LEU A 870 -43.43 39.34 -11.90
N GLY A 871 -43.11 38.67 -10.79
CA GLY A 871 -43.98 37.68 -10.17
C GLY A 871 -43.90 36.31 -10.87
N TYR A 872 -44.20 35.26 -10.10
CA TYR A 872 -44.09 33.87 -10.54
C TYR A 872 -44.98 33.56 -11.76
N ASP A 873 -46.26 33.94 -11.70
CA ASP A 873 -47.24 33.56 -12.72
C ASP A 873 -46.94 34.19 -14.10
N LEU A 874 -46.30 35.37 -14.11
CA LEU A 874 -45.85 36.03 -15.33
C LEU A 874 -44.61 35.34 -15.93
N TRP A 875 -43.68 34.89 -15.09
CA TRP A 875 -42.54 34.06 -15.53
C TRP A 875 -43.01 32.72 -16.12
N VAL A 876 -43.97 32.04 -15.48
CA VAL A 876 -44.60 30.82 -16.02
C VAL A 876 -45.23 31.11 -17.39
N SER A 877 -46.11 32.12 -17.47
CA SER A 877 -46.88 32.41 -18.68
C SER A 877 -46.02 32.84 -19.87
N GLU A 878 -44.95 33.61 -19.68
CA GLU A 878 -44.04 33.98 -20.77
C GLU A 878 -43.16 32.78 -21.19
N ILE A 879 -42.76 31.89 -20.27
CA ILE A 879 -42.03 30.66 -20.61
C ILE A 879 -42.91 29.67 -21.38
N GLU A 880 -44.20 29.54 -21.05
CA GLU A 880 -45.16 28.76 -21.83
C GLU A 880 -45.35 29.31 -23.25
N GLN A 881 -45.49 30.64 -23.39
CA GLN A 881 -45.57 31.30 -24.70
C GLN A 881 -44.30 31.10 -25.54
N VAL A 882 -43.12 31.14 -24.91
CA VAL A 882 -41.81 30.88 -25.54
C VAL A 882 -41.65 29.43 -25.95
N SER A 883 -42.00 28.49 -25.07
CA SER A 883 -42.03 27.05 -25.33
C SER A 883 -42.88 26.74 -26.57
N ALA A 884 -44.10 27.30 -26.63
CA ALA A 884 -44.98 27.17 -27.79
C ALA A 884 -44.42 27.83 -29.06
N ALA A 885 -43.73 28.97 -28.94
CA ALA A 885 -43.10 29.66 -30.08
C ALA A 885 -41.92 28.86 -30.68
N LEU A 886 -41.04 28.32 -29.83
CA LEU A 886 -39.91 27.48 -30.24
C LEU A 886 -40.39 26.16 -30.87
N GLN A 887 -41.37 25.49 -30.26
CA GLN A 887 -42.00 24.29 -30.85
C GLN A 887 -42.71 24.57 -32.18
N LYS A 888 -43.17 25.81 -32.42
CA LYS A 888 -43.78 26.19 -33.70
C LYS A 888 -42.75 26.44 -34.79
N GLY A 889 -41.59 27.01 -34.46
CA GLY A 889 -40.46 27.16 -35.39
C GLY A 889 -40.01 25.80 -35.94
N LEU A 890 -39.76 24.83 -35.04
CA LEU A 890 -39.41 23.45 -35.41
C LEU A 890 -40.36 22.83 -36.45
N LYS A 891 -41.67 23.13 -36.39
CA LYS A 891 -42.67 22.57 -37.31
C LYS A 891 -42.65 23.17 -38.71
N GLN A 892 -41.91 24.26 -38.93
CA GLN A 892 -41.71 24.85 -40.25
C GLN A 892 -40.46 24.29 -40.93
N ASP A 893 -39.40 24.01 -40.16
CA ASP A 893 -38.17 23.37 -40.67
C ASP A 893 -38.35 21.86 -40.96
N THR A 894 -39.29 21.18 -40.29
CA THR A 894 -39.60 19.76 -40.56
C THR A 894 -40.53 19.53 -41.77
N THR A 895 -40.74 20.54 -42.63
CA THR A 895 -41.47 20.40 -43.90
C THR A 895 -40.56 20.64 -45.10
N VAL A 896 -39.61 19.72 -45.29
CA VAL A 896 -38.73 19.57 -46.47
C VAL A 896 -38.62 18.10 -46.82
#